data_AF-A0A8J4EV30-F1
#
_entry.id   AF-A0A8J4EV30-F1
#
_cell.length_a   1.000
_cell.length_b   1.000
_cell.length_c   1.000
_cell.angle_alpha   90.00
_cell.angle_beta   90.00
_cell.angle_gamma   90.00
#
_symmetry.space_group_name_H-M   'P 1'
#
loop_
_entity.id
_entity.type
_entity.pdbx_description
1 polymer ?
#
loop_
_entity_poly.entity_id
_entity_poly.type
_entity_poly.pdbx_seq_one_letter_code
_entity_poly.pdbx_strand_id
1 'polypeptide(L)'
;MTWDGLSTSGSNSLALYNDGPNTLLHETFHHLGLHHSFGNTNNAGNSCNDDDYVIDTPTSFGAVGTSSFYATAVPYCMELFWGQYGGDWDATYIRWSSTLGIPDTDMNAWADSCPGNPGYDELGNYMTYNTPVCFAALGHFTVAQVQRAHYMTSELNPVLYAWGQYYARNAAPPPPVSSPPPEPYTNICKATRKNCACKSSWSYNGNSYTYCDRIGNTNALYCEVLEPSSCPDCASLGSTCVLSCNGTAQLCKRPPAPGTSMPPPPPPRPPSPPPMPPPPPPRAVPTECLVSSSGCACRSTWSYNGVYYSYCALPDTDTRLWCQVSSSCPTFDVSNPYQYCADGLTTSYCGGRIYFSTTRIPPAPPPSLNPSPPPRPSPPPPSPAPPLPPPSPPPSPFPPPSPPSPRPPSPPPSPNPNPPPSPAPPPSPPLPPSPPSLPSQPPAPPPGPPPSPAPPQPLPPPPHASSPPPMTVVAELWGRLVINASCALLTSNQSDLIRDLTAELSRALQVPSSYIEISSLACGSIVVLYVVEFPSGIDAAKIVSAAEATDALVSRQASSAFTARWGAITDSSKNVTVLQAAELCPAGTGSASPLCAASPLPLVAAPPATKKSTGLPLPVVIGGAVGGGVVLALVATLIGLYISSRKRALVVLPTPARVGRGSQVIPVRQSPALTSSPPPRPGVGGGGHLPSTLFRPGPEGTGLYGTDTTQQPGLRYQYQQRRRSEDSSYT
;
A
#
# COMPACT_ATOMS: atom_id res chain seq x y z
N MET A 1 -27.37 22.29 -15.92
CA MET A 1 -26.26 21.32 -15.85
C MET A 1 -26.88 19.95 -16.02
N THR A 2 -26.37 19.15 -16.96
CA THR A 2 -26.89 17.79 -17.25
C THR A 2 -26.29 16.76 -16.30
N TRP A 3 -27.00 15.65 -16.11
CA TRP A 3 -27.23 15.14 -14.75
C TRP A 3 -27.00 13.63 -14.59
N ASP A 4 -26.77 12.89 -15.69
CA ASP A 4 -27.02 11.45 -15.88
C ASP A 4 -26.44 10.50 -14.81
N GLY A 5 -25.53 10.97 -13.96
CA GLY A 5 -25.20 10.32 -12.70
C GLY A 5 -24.67 11.21 -11.58
N LEU A 6 -25.03 12.50 -11.47
CA LEU A 6 -24.73 13.28 -10.25
C LEU A 6 -25.73 12.90 -9.15
N SER A 7 -25.60 11.68 -8.67
CA SER A 7 -26.27 11.26 -7.44
C SER A 7 -25.53 11.94 -6.29
N THR A 8 -26.23 12.71 -5.46
CA THR A 8 -25.69 13.20 -4.18
C THR A 8 -25.87 12.17 -3.06
N SER A 9 -26.72 11.17 -3.29
CA SER A 9 -26.64 9.82 -2.72
C SER A 9 -25.55 8.98 -3.42
N GLY A 10 -24.44 9.61 -3.82
CA GLY A 10 -23.74 9.21 -5.05
C GLY A 10 -22.35 9.79 -5.32
N SER A 11 -21.53 10.05 -4.29
CA SER A 11 -20.08 10.32 -4.35
C SER A 11 -19.22 9.16 -4.93
N ASN A 12 -19.78 8.41 -5.89
CA ASN A 12 -19.95 6.96 -5.92
C ASN A 12 -20.04 6.54 -7.41
N SER A 13 -19.77 5.33 -7.88
CA SER A 13 -19.32 4.05 -7.30
C SER A 13 -18.79 3.22 -8.50
N LEU A 14 -18.87 1.90 -8.69
CA LEU A 14 -19.64 0.81 -8.08
C LEU A 14 -19.00 0.23 -6.82
N ALA A 15 -17.69 0.01 -6.86
CA ALA A 15 -16.64 0.99 -6.55
C ALA A 15 -16.89 2.09 -5.47
N LEU A 16 -17.94 2.05 -4.64
CA LEU A 16 -18.04 2.83 -3.37
C LEU A 16 -17.12 2.24 -2.27
N TYR A 17 -16.01 1.62 -2.70
CA TYR A 17 -15.95 0.17 -2.55
C TYR A 17 -14.96 -0.35 -1.51
N ASN A 18 -15.43 -1.15 -0.57
CA ASN A 18 -16.85 -1.22 -0.18
C ASN A 18 -16.90 -1.01 1.32
N ASP A 19 -17.13 0.26 1.64
CA ASP A 19 -17.59 0.76 2.93
C ASP A 19 -16.86 0.11 4.11
N GLY A 20 -15.52 0.23 4.03
CA GLY A 20 -14.60 -0.58 4.81
C GLY A 20 -13.15 -0.19 4.55
N PRO A 21 -12.54 -0.48 3.38
CA PRO A 21 -11.07 -0.49 3.25
C PRO A 21 -10.34 0.81 3.56
N ASN A 22 -10.75 1.97 3.01
CA ASN A 22 -10.08 3.25 3.30
C ASN A 22 -10.30 3.68 4.76
N THR A 23 -11.53 3.53 5.27
CA THR A 23 -11.87 3.78 6.67
C THR A 23 -11.08 2.86 7.60
N LEU A 24 -11.01 1.57 7.28
CA LEU A 24 -10.24 0.57 8.02
C LEU A 24 -8.75 0.89 7.98
N LEU A 25 -8.21 1.38 6.86
CA LEU A 25 -6.83 1.83 6.76
C LEU A 25 -6.58 3.03 7.69
N HIS A 26 -7.44 4.05 7.61
CA HIS A 26 -7.44 5.24 8.47
C HIS A 26 -7.51 4.88 9.97
N GLU A 27 -8.55 4.14 10.38
CA GLU A 27 -8.75 3.68 11.76
C GLU A 27 -7.67 2.69 12.23
N THR A 28 -7.11 1.87 11.32
CA THR A 28 -5.95 1.03 11.64
C THR A 28 -4.76 1.92 11.94
N PHE A 29 -4.47 2.93 11.13
CA PHE A 29 -3.33 3.82 11.40
C PHE A 29 -3.53 4.72 12.62
N HIS A 30 -4.77 5.06 13.00
CA HIS A 30 -5.08 5.55 14.35
C HIS A 30 -4.72 4.54 15.45
N HIS A 31 -5.08 3.26 15.28
CA HIS A 31 -4.67 2.19 16.20
C HIS A 31 -3.13 2.00 16.25
N LEU A 32 -2.42 2.27 15.15
CA LEU A 32 -0.96 2.32 15.10
C LEU A 32 -0.37 3.68 15.56
N GLY A 33 -1.18 4.59 16.11
CA GLY A 33 -0.71 5.81 16.78
C GLY A 33 -0.54 7.05 15.90
N LEU A 34 -1.18 7.12 14.73
CA LEU A 34 -1.32 8.36 13.95
C LEU A 34 -2.54 9.18 14.39
N HIS A 35 -2.46 10.48 14.13
CA HIS A 35 -3.55 11.44 14.31
C HIS A 35 -4.00 11.97 12.94
N HIS A 36 -5.03 12.83 12.90
CA HIS A 36 -5.40 13.50 11.65
C HIS A 36 -4.34 14.55 11.30
N SER A 37 -4.09 14.83 10.02
CA SER A 37 -3.13 15.87 9.60
C SER A 37 -3.52 17.30 10.02
N PHE A 38 -4.74 17.45 10.54
CA PHE A 38 -5.29 18.66 11.15
C PHE A 38 -5.39 18.59 12.69
N GLY A 39 -4.77 17.58 13.33
CA GLY A 39 -4.60 17.47 14.77
C GLY A 39 -5.29 16.28 15.45
N ASN A 40 -5.32 16.30 16.78
CA ASN A 40 -5.68 15.15 17.63
C ASN A 40 -7.18 14.89 17.83
N THR A 41 -8.07 15.66 17.21
CA THR A 41 -9.52 15.46 17.36
C THR A 41 -10.22 15.66 16.02
N ASN A 42 -11.37 15.00 15.83
CA ASN A 42 -12.19 15.15 14.62
C ASN A 42 -12.75 16.57 14.44
N ASN A 43 -12.60 17.45 15.45
CA ASN A 43 -12.93 18.88 15.43
C ASN A 43 -11.69 19.79 15.53
N ALA A 44 -10.48 19.21 15.45
CA ALA A 44 -9.25 19.97 15.28
C ALA A 44 -9.31 20.52 13.85
N GLY A 45 -9.41 21.83 13.77
CA GLY A 45 -10.24 22.48 12.74
C GLY A 45 -10.36 23.99 12.91
N ASN A 46 -9.60 24.54 13.87
CA ASN A 46 -9.79 25.89 14.40
C ASN A 46 -8.48 26.69 14.44
N SER A 47 -7.32 26.06 14.17
CA SER A 47 -6.03 26.74 14.25
C SER A 47 -4.97 26.08 13.37
N CYS A 48 -4.03 26.89 12.89
CA CYS A 48 -2.79 26.43 12.26
C CYS A 48 -1.67 26.16 13.29
N ASN A 49 -2.04 25.81 14.53
CA ASN A 49 -1.10 25.45 15.60
C ASN A 49 -1.31 24.00 16.09
N ASP A 50 -2.32 23.31 15.55
CA ASP A 50 -2.59 21.91 15.85
C ASP A 50 -1.61 21.02 15.06
N ASP A 51 -1.01 20.03 15.72
CA ASP A 51 0.07 19.18 15.22
C ASP A 51 -0.40 17.70 15.29
N ASP A 52 -0.12 16.91 14.25
CA ASP A 52 -0.38 15.47 14.19
C ASP A 52 0.79 14.64 14.77
N TYR A 53 1.84 15.34 15.22
CA TYR A 53 3.10 14.83 15.76
C TYR A 53 3.90 14.01 14.74
N VAL A 54 3.78 14.37 13.47
CA VAL A 54 4.59 13.89 12.36
C VAL A 54 5.27 15.08 11.67
N ILE A 55 6.52 14.90 11.25
CA ILE A 55 7.41 16.01 10.86
C ILE A 55 7.30 16.40 9.37
N ASP A 56 6.86 15.48 8.53
CA ASP A 56 6.78 15.64 7.07
C ASP A 56 5.34 15.80 6.57
N THR A 57 4.36 15.84 7.47
CA THR A 57 2.96 16.22 7.25
C THR A 57 2.80 17.74 7.40
N PRO A 58 2.30 18.46 6.38
CA PRO A 58 2.01 19.88 6.48
C PRO A 58 0.88 20.19 7.47
N THR A 59 1.06 21.23 8.28
CA THR A 59 0.01 21.73 9.19
C THR A 59 -1.22 22.16 8.40
N SER A 60 -2.34 21.46 8.58
CA SER A 60 -3.61 21.77 7.94
C SER A 60 -4.59 22.39 8.97
N PHE A 61 -5.35 23.41 8.59
CA PHE A 61 -6.29 24.10 9.49
C PHE A 61 -7.46 23.21 9.94
N GLY A 62 -7.81 22.20 9.13
CA GLY A 62 -8.94 21.30 9.34
C GLY A 62 -9.03 20.23 8.24
N ALA A 63 -10.08 19.42 8.30
CA ALA A 63 -10.38 18.44 7.26
C ALA A 63 -10.55 19.07 5.88
N VAL A 64 -9.96 18.46 4.85
CA VAL A 64 -10.14 18.88 3.44
C VAL A 64 -11.62 18.92 3.06
N GLY A 65 -12.42 17.97 3.53
CA GLY A 65 -13.88 17.92 3.37
C GLY A 65 -14.66 19.11 3.93
N THR A 66 -14.04 19.92 4.79
CA THR A 66 -14.60 21.15 5.38
C THR A 66 -13.87 22.42 4.96
N SER A 67 -12.79 22.28 4.17
CA SER A 67 -11.98 23.41 3.70
C SER A 67 -12.73 24.31 2.71
N SER A 68 -12.29 25.56 2.58
CA SER A 68 -12.83 26.49 1.58
C SER A 68 -12.54 26.07 0.14
N PHE A 69 -11.49 25.28 -0.09
CA PHE A 69 -11.08 24.78 -1.40
C PHE A 69 -11.63 23.38 -1.74
N TYR A 70 -12.44 22.76 -0.88
CA TYR A 70 -13.02 21.43 -1.10
C TYR A 70 -13.74 21.30 -2.45
N ALA A 71 -14.50 22.34 -2.84
CA ALA A 71 -15.21 22.40 -4.12
C ALA A 71 -14.27 22.41 -5.35
N THR A 72 -13.00 22.77 -5.17
CA THR A 72 -11.93 22.69 -6.19
C THR A 72 -11.16 21.37 -6.09
N ALA A 73 -10.96 20.83 -4.88
CA ALA A 73 -10.27 19.56 -4.66
C ALA A 73 -10.98 18.36 -5.32
N VAL A 74 -12.30 18.25 -5.18
CA VAL A 74 -13.06 17.14 -5.78
C VAL A 74 -12.91 17.07 -7.32
N PRO A 75 -13.15 18.13 -8.11
CA PRO A 75 -12.94 18.07 -9.56
C PRO A 75 -11.46 17.90 -9.94
N TYR A 76 -10.51 18.43 -9.16
CA TYR A 76 -9.08 18.19 -9.37
C TYR A 76 -8.70 16.71 -9.24
N CYS A 77 -9.13 16.05 -8.17
CA CYS A 77 -8.92 14.62 -7.97
C CYS A 77 -9.61 13.77 -9.04
N MET A 78 -10.82 14.17 -9.49
CA MET A 78 -11.50 13.54 -10.62
C MET A 78 -10.71 13.69 -11.93
N GLU A 79 -10.15 14.86 -12.21
CA GLU A 79 -9.32 15.10 -13.41
C GLU A 79 -8.04 14.25 -13.38
N LEU A 80 -7.36 14.15 -12.24
CA LEU A 80 -6.23 13.24 -12.08
C LEU A 80 -6.65 11.76 -12.28
N PHE A 81 -7.74 11.32 -11.67
CA PHE A 81 -8.19 9.94 -11.77
C PHE A 81 -8.59 9.54 -13.20
N TRP A 82 -9.44 10.33 -13.86
CA TRP A 82 -9.92 10.05 -15.21
C TRP A 82 -8.93 10.45 -16.31
N GLY A 83 -8.15 11.51 -16.11
CA GLY A 83 -7.17 12.01 -17.07
C GLY A 83 -5.85 11.25 -17.02
N GLN A 84 -5.17 11.26 -15.86
CA GLN A 84 -3.85 10.63 -15.72
C GLN A 84 -3.94 9.10 -15.65
N TYR A 85 -4.86 8.55 -14.86
CA TYR A 85 -5.01 7.09 -14.70
C TYR A 85 -6.09 6.50 -15.63
N GLY A 86 -6.84 7.30 -16.39
CA GLY A 86 -7.86 6.78 -17.32
C GLY A 86 -9.08 6.15 -16.66
N GLY A 87 -9.27 6.35 -15.36
CA GLY A 87 -10.25 5.60 -14.57
C GLY A 87 -9.87 4.13 -14.33
N ASP A 88 -8.60 3.78 -14.49
CA ASP A 88 -8.10 2.42 -14.30
C ASP A 88 -7.74 2.16 -12.84
N TRP A 89 -8.51 1.28 -12.21
CA TRP A 89 -8.28 0.86 -10.82
C TRP A 89 -7.05 -0.04 -10.68
N ASP A 90 -6.71 -0.86 -11.67
CA ASP A 90 -5.52 -1.73 -11.60
C ASP A 90 -4.24 -0.87 -11.62
N ALA A 91 -4.21 0.16 -12.46
CA ALA A 91 -3.15 1.19 -12.43
C ALA A 91 -3.10 1.94 -11.09
N THR A 92 -4.26 2.18 -10.46
CA THR A 92 -4.36 2.82 -9.14
C THR A 92 -3.78 1.94 -8.04
N TYR A 93 -4.12 0.65 -8.00
CA TYR A 93 -3.56 -0.32 -7.03
C TYR A 93 -2.04 -0.48 -7.18
N ILE A 94 -1.53 -0.51 -8.41
CA ILE A 94 -0.07 -0.56 -8.69
C ILE A 94 0.62 0.71 -8.17
N ARG A 95 -0.01 1.89 -8.33
CA ARG A 95 0.55 3.12 -7.75
C ARG A 95 0.57 3.07 -6.23
N TRP A 96 -0.54 2.70 -5.59
CA TRP A 96 -0.63 2.62 -4.13
C TRP A 96 0.40 1.65 -3.52
N SER A 97 0.68 0.51 -4.16
CA SER A 97 1.68 -0.45 -3.67
C SER A 97 3.13 0.08 -3.67
N SER A 98 3.37 1.23 -4.30
CA SER A 98 4.68 1.88 -4.42
C SER A 98 4.72 3.34 -3.97
N THR A 99 3.60 3.92 -3.53
CA THR A 99 3.52 5.34 -3.12
C THR A 99 3.84 5.48 -1.63
N LEU A 100 4.96 6.13 -1.32
CA LEU A 100 5.33 6.56 0.03
C LEU A 100 5.93 7.97 -0.05
N GLY A 101 5.49 8.87 0.83
CA GLY A 101 5.74 10.31 0.72
C GLY A 101 4.65 11.03 -0.08
N ILE A 102 4.67 12.37 -0.01
CA ILE A 102 3.72 13.26 -0.68
C ILE A 102 3.98 13.24 -2.19
N PRO A 103 3.00 12.91 -3.05
CA PRO A 103 3.16 13.00 -4.50
C PRO A 103 3.30 14.46 -4.97
N ASP A 104 4.10 14.72 -6.01
CA ASP A 104 4.20 16.08 -6.61
C ASP A 104 2.82 16.67 -6.97
N THR A 105 1.86 15.81 -7.35
CA THR A 105 0.49 16.18 -7.71
C THR A 105 -0.39 16.49 -6.49
N ASP A 106 0.10 16.31 -5.27
CA ASP A 106 -0.60 16.74 -4.05
C ASP A 106 -0.02 18.04 -3.47
N MET A 107 1.15 18.48 -3.94
CA MET A 107 1.82 19.71 -3.48
C MET A 107 1.20 20.98 -4.09
N ASN A 108 -0.08 21.22 -3.76
CA ASN A 108 -0.93 22.22 -4.40
C ASN A 108 -0.96 23.55 -3.62
N ALA A 109 -0.28 24.59 -4.11
CA ALA A 109 -0.27 25.92 -3.49
C ALA A 109 -1.64 26.65 -3.44
N TRP A 110 -2.70 26.09 -4.04
CA TRP A 110 -4.08 26.57 -3.90
C TRP A 110 -4.88 25.82 -2.82
N ALA A 111 -4.36 24.67 -2.36
CA ALA A 111 -4.86 23.88 -1.24
C ALA A 111 -3.93 24.13 -0.04
N ASP A 112 -3.97 25.35 0.48
CA ASP A 112 -3.19 25.78 1.64
C ASP A 112 -4.12 26.55 2.57
N SER A 113 -4.55 25.90 3.65
CA SER A 113 -5.37 26.51 4.69
C SER A 113 -4.53 27.20 5.77
N CYS A 114 -3.20 27.00 5.76
CA CYS A 114 -2.26 27.52 6.75
C CYS A 114 -1.04 28.22 6.12
N PRO A 115 -1.22 29.26 5.28
CA PRO A 115 -0.15 29.88 4.48
C PRO A 115 0.92 30.64 5.28
N GLY A 116 0.84 30.63 6.61
CA GLY A 116 1.93 31.07 7.51
C GLY A 116 2.93 29.96 7.87
N ASN A 117 2.58 28.69 7.60
CA ASN A 117 3.37 27.50 7.91
C ASN A 117 3.95 26.87 6.62
N PRO A 118 5.00 26.05 6.72
CA PRO A 118 5.55 25.35 5.55
C PRO A 118 4.68 24.18 5.09
N GLY A 119 4.35 24.13 3.80
CA GLY A 119 3.70 22.99 3.15
C GLY A 119 2.35 23.34 2.51
N TYR A 120 1.54 22.33 2.20
CA TYR A 120 0.22 22.44 1.59
C TYR A 120 -0.70 21.35 2.16
N ASP A 121 -2.00 21.58 2.26
CA ASP A 121 -2.99 20.60 2.72
C ASP A 121 -3.01 19.38 1.79
N GLU A 122 -2.62 18.22 2.30
CA GLU A 122 -2.52 16.98 1.53
C GLU A 122 -3.93 16.43 1.21
N LEU A 123 -4.34 16.51 -0.06
CA LEU A 123 -5.67 16.07 -0.50
C LEU A 123 -5.80 14.53 -0.46
N GLY A 124 -4.70 13.81 -0.66
CA GLY A 124 -4.62 12.36 -0.72
C GLY A 124 -4.07 11.67 0.53
N ASN A 125 -3.67 12.38 1.59
CA ASN A 125 -3.14 11.73 2.78
C ASN A 125 -4.25 10.89 3.45
N TYR A 126 -4.02 9.60 3.70
CA TYR A 126 -5.04 8.73 4.30
C TYR A 126 -5.49 9.18 5.71
N MET A 127 -4.75 10.06 6.39
CA MET A 127 -5.11 10.65 7.68
C MET A 127 -5.91 11.95 7.58
N THR A 128 -6.26 12.46 6.39
CA THR A 128 -7.25 13.54 6.24
C THR A 128 -8.66 12.99 5.98
N TYR A 129 -9.67 13.86 6.06
CA TYR A 129 -11.01 13.56 5.57
C TYR A 129 -11.24 14.23 4.20
N ASN A 130 -11.32 13.42 3.15
CA ASN A 130 -11.60 13.86 1.79
C ASN A 130 -12.46 12.82 1.04
N THR A 131 -12.84 13.11 -0.20
CA THR A 131 -13.60 12.18 -1.05
C THR A 131 -12.77 10.94 -1.43
N PRO A 132 -13.42 9.76 -1.60
CA PRO A 132 -12.74 8.55 -2.04
C PRO A 132 -11.94 8.67 -3.34
N VAL A 133 -12.36 9.54 -4.28
CA VAL A 133 -11.61 9.78 -5.52
C VAL A 133 -10.30 10.52 -5.29
N CYS A 134 -10.17 11.35 -4.26
CA CYS A 134 -8.87 11.91 -3.89
C CYS A 134 -7.92 10.83 -3.35
N PHE A 135 -8.40 9.85 -2.59
CA PHE A 135 -7.57 8.71 -2.22
C PHE A 135 -7.21 7.84 -3.43
N ALA A 136 -8.12 7.64 -4.39
CA ALA A 136 -7.78 7.00 -5.68
C ALA A 136 -6.69 7.77 -6.43
N ALA A 137 -6.85 9.08 -6.60
CA ALA A 137 -5.94 9.92 -7.38
C ALA A 137 -4.58 10.18 -6.71
N LEU A 138 -4.56 10.33 -5.39
CA LEU A 138 -3.47 10.93 -4.61
C LEU A 138 -3.13 10.16 -3.32
N GLY A 139 -3.90 9.12 -2.97
CA GLY A 139 -3.71 8.25 -1.80
C GLY A 139 -2.26 7.93 -1.48
N HIS A 140 -1.83 8.33 -0.28
CA HIS A 140 -0.47 8.13 0.25
C HIS A 140 -0.43 8.22 1.78
N PHE A 141 0.68 7.76 2.36
CA PHE A 141 1.16 8.17 3.69
C PHE A 141 2.51 8.86 3.51
N THR A 142 2.89 9.73 4.43
CA THR A 142 4.25 10.28 4.48
C THR A 142 5.26 9.24 5.02
N VAL A 143 6.56 9.53 4.90
CA VAL A 143 7.60 8.63 5.39
C VAL A 143 7.59 8.59 6.92
N ALA A 144 7.46 9.75 7.58
CA ALA A 144 7.45 9.79 9.03
C ALA A 144 6.13 9.32 9.64
N GLN A 145 4.99 9.38 8.91
CA GLN A 145 3.75 8.69 9.31
C GLN A 145 4.00 7.17 9.41
N VAL A 146 4.59 6.55 8.39
CA VAL A 146 4.88 5.10 8.42
C VAL A 146 5.94 4.75 9.48
N GLN A 147 6.95 5.60 9.69
CA GLN A 147 7.93 5.42 10.78
C GLN A 147 7.27 5.50 12.16
N ARG A 148 6.38 6.47 12.39
CA ARG A 148 5.61 6.61 13.64
C ARG A 148 4.71 5.39 13.87
N ALA A 149 4.02 4.91 12.84
CA ALA A 149 3.20 3.70 12.93
C ALA A 149 4.02 2.46 13.32
N HIS A 150 5.17 2.23 12.67
CA HIS A 150 6.11 1.16 13.06
C HIS A 150 6.58 1.32 14.51
N TYR A 151 7.02 2.53 14.88
CA TYR A 151 7.55 2.86 16.19
C TYR A 151 6.51 2.54 17.29
N MET A 152 5.32 3.15 17.21
CA MET A 152 4.25 2.99 18.19
C MET A 152 3.80 1.54 18.32
N THR A 153 3.68 0.81 17.19
CA THR A 153 3.30 -0.60 17.21
C THR A 153 4.36 -1.46 17.89
N SER A 154 5.66 -1.19 17.66
CA SER A 154 6.75 -1.94 18.29
C SER A 154 6.78 -1.83 19.82
N GLU A 155 6.30 -0.71 20.37
CA GLU A 155 6.36 -0.38 21.80
C GLU A 155 5.07 -0.64 22.56
N LEU A 156 3.93 -0.52 21.90
CA LEU A 156 2.61 -0.75 22.50
C LEU A 156 2.09 -2.16 22.21
N ASN A 157 2.49 -2.78 21.10
CA ASN A 157 2.10 -4.13 20.73
C ASN A 157 3.27 -4.89 20.04
N PRO A 158 4.38 -5.16 20.76
CA PRO A 158 5.57 -5.82 20.19
C PRO A 158 5.27 -7.18 19.55
N VAL A 159 4.23 -7.88 20.00
CA VAL A 159 3.80 -9.17 19.41
C VAL A 159 3.18 -8.95 18.03
N LEU A 160 2.26 -7.99 17.89
CA LEU A 160 1.70 -7.62 16.58
C LEU A 160 2.80 -7.09 15.65
N TYR A 161 3.73 -6.28 16.17
CA TYR A 161 4.86 -5.78 15.40
C TYR A 161 5.76 -6.92 14.89
N ALA A 162 6.13 -7.87 15.76
CA ALA A 162 6.95 -9.03 15.38
C ALA A 162 6.25 -9.90 14.31
N TRP A 163 4.94 -10.12 14.44
CA TRP A 163 4.14 -10.77 13.39
C TRP A 163 4.10 -9.96 12.10
N GLY A 164 3.91 -8.65 12.17
CA GLY A 164 3.94 -7.75 11.01
C GLY A 164 5.28 -7.82 10.27
N GLN A 165 6.40 -7.79 10.99
CA GLN A 165 7.75 -7.96 10.42
C GLN A 165 7.96 -9.37 9.85
N TYR A 166 7.45 -10.41 10.52
CA TYR A 166 7.49 -11.78 10.00
C TYR A 166 6.72 -11.90 8.67
N TYR A 167 5.51 -11.34 8.58
CA TYR A 167 4.75 -11.35 7.33
C TYR A 167 5.39 -10.46 6.26
N ALA A 168 5.88 -9.25 6.59
CA ALA A 168 6.57 -8.40 5.63
C ALA A 168 7.84 -9.07 5.03
N ARG A 169 8.51 -9.93 5.80
CA ARG A 169 9.71 -10.66 5.36
C ARG A 169 9.42 -11.97 4.62
N ASN A 170 8.37 -12.69 5.02
CA ASN A 170 8.13 -14.07 4.58
C ASN A 170 6.83 -14.27 3.77
N ALA A 171 5.95 -13.27 3.70
CA ALA A 171 4.86 -13.31 2.74
C ALA A 171 5.45 -13.30 1.33
N ALA A 172 4.97 -14.21 0.49
CA ALA A 172 5.10 -14.01 -0.95
C ALA A 172 4.52 -12.62 -1.30
N PRO A 173 5.07 -11.90 -2.30
CA PRO A 173 4.41 -10.72 -2.83
C PRO A 173 2.93 -11.08 -3.07
N PRO A 174 1.97 -10.22 -2.67
CA PRO A 174 0.56 -10.54 -2.86
C PRO A 174 0.38 -10.95 -4.32
N PRO A 175 -0.11 -12.18 -4.61
CA PRO A 175 -0.20 -12.65 -5.97
C PRO A 175 -0.99 -11.61 -6.75
N PRO A 176 -0.56 -11.22 -7.97
CA PRO A 176 -1.21 -10.15 -8.72
C PRO A 176 -2.69 -10.46 -8.76
N VAL A 177 -3.46 -9.69 -7.99
CA VAL A 177 -4.83 -10.06 -7.66
C VAL A 177 -5.56 -10.00 -8.98
N SER A 178 -6.04 -11.15 -9.47
CA SER A 178 -6.90 -11.17 -10.64
C SER A 178 -8.01 -10.18 -10.37
N SER A 179 -8.09 -9.13 -11.19
CA SER A 179 -9.02 -8.01 -10.98
C SER A 179 -10.40 -8.60 -10.60
N PRO A 180 -11.07 -8.06 -9.56
CA PRO A 180 -12.26 -8.69 -9.00
C PRO A 180 -13.26 -9.07 -10.11
N PRO A 181 -13.97 -10.22 -9.98
CA PRO A 181 -14.78 -10.79 -11.07
C PRO A 181 -15.60 -9.69 -11.74
N PRO A 182 -15.52 -9.55 -13.08
CA PRO A 182 -15.92 -8.31 -13.76
C PRO A 182 -17.32 -7.91 -13.35
N GLU A 183 -17.41 -6.81 -12.58
CA GLU A 183 -18.68 -6.21 -12.20
C GLU A 183 -19.50 -5.94 -13.47
N PRO A 184 -20.84 -6.09 -13.42
CA PRO A 184 -21.70 -6.02 -14.60
C PRO A 184 -21.43 -4.74 -15.40
N TYR A 185 -20.82 -4.93 -16.58
CA TYR A 185 -20.05 -3.96 -17.36
C TYR A 185 -20.52 -2.49 -17.26
N THR A 186 -19.94 -1.74 -16.31
CA THR A 186 -20.09 -0.27 -16.20
C THR A 186 -18.97 0.50 -16.89
N ASN A 187 -17.95 -0.17 -17.43
CA ASN A 187 -16.92 0.49 -18.23
C ASN A 187 -17.53 0.98 -19.55
N ILE A 188 -17.74 2.30 -19.64
CA ILE A 188 -18.43 3.01 -20.72
C ILE A 188 -17.80 2.80 -22.13
N CYS A 189 -16.56 2.28 -22.16
CA CYS A 189 -15.78 1.97 -23.35
C CYS A 189 -15.71 0.47 -23.69
N LYS A 190 -16.37 -0.38 -22.89
CA LYS A 190 -16.50 -1.83 -23.12
C LYS A 190 -17.97 -2.28 -23.23
N ALA A 191 -18.91 -1.35 -23.25
CA ALA A 191 -20.34 -1.62 -23.36
C ALA A 191 -21.05 -0.67 -24.37
N THR A 192 -22.09 -1.21 -25.00
CA THR A 192 -23.01 -0.44 -25.85
C THR A 192 -23.85 0.54 -25.03
N ARG A 193 -24.57 1.47 -25.67
CA ARG A 193 -25.58 2.34 -25.01
C ARG A 193 -26.70 1.58 -24.28
N LYS A 194 -26.80 0.27 -24.50
CA LYS A 194 -27.83 -0.63 -23.99
C LYS A 194 -27.22 -1.68 -23.05
N ASN A 195 -26.02 -1.42 -22.55
CA ASN A 195 -25.25 -2.22 -21.61
C ASN A 195 -24.86 -3.64 -22.08
N CYS A 196 -24.97 -3.92 -23.39
CA CYS A 196 -24.44 -5.15 -23.97
C CYS A 196 -22.90 -5.09 -24.05
N ALA A 197 -22.23 -6.16 -23.65
CA ALA A 197 -20.77 -6.25 -23.61
C ALA A 197 -20.16 -6.24 -25.02
N CYS A 198 -19.07 -5.50 -25.21
CA CYS A 198 -18.33 -5.42 -26.47
C CYS A 198 -17.24 -6.49 -26.56
N LYS A 199 -16.99 -7.03 -27.76
CA LYS A 199 -15.81 -7.87 -28.03
C LYS A 199 -14.52 -7.09 -27.76
N SER A 200 -13.55 -7.73 -27.12
CA SER A 200 -12.21 -7.15 -26.89
C SER A 200 -11.45 -6.89 -28.19
N SER A 201 -11.66 -7.72 -29.22
CA SER A 201 -11.19 -7.54 -30.59
C SER A 201 -12.27 -7.98 -31.58
N TRP A 202 -12.49 -7.21 -32.63
CA TRP A 202 -13.46 -7.47 -33.69
C TRP A 202 -13.01 -6.85 -35.02
N SER A 203 -13.70 -7.16 -36.12
CA SER A 203 -13.34 -6.67 -37.46
C SER A 203 -14.55 -6.18 -38.25
N TYR A 204 -14.41 -5.06 -38.95
CA TYR A 204 -15.47 -4.49 -39.79
C TYR A 204 -14.88 -3.78 -41.01
N ASN A 205 -15.37 -4.15 -42.20
CA ASN A 205 -14.84 -3.71 -43.51
C ASN A 205 -13.31 -3.88 -43.65
N GLY A 206 -12.76 -5.01 -43.18
CA GLY A 206 -11.34 -5.35 -43.30
C GLY A 206 -10.41 -4.71 -42.25
N ASN A 207 -10.90 -3.75 -41.47
CA ASN A 207 -10.15 -3.16 -40.35
C ASN A 207 -10.43 -3.92 -39.05
N SER A 208 -9.43 -3.96 -38.16
CA SER A 208 -9.55 -4.48 -36.79
C SER A 208 -9.78 -3.35 -35.79
N TYR A 209 -10.63 -3.61 -34.80
CA TYR A 209 -11.07 -2.68 -33.77
C TYR A 209 -11.07 -3.38 -32.41
N THR A 210 -11.08 -2.60 -31.32
CA THR A 210 -11.02 -3.13 -29.95
C THR A 210 -12.08 -2.50 -29.07
N TYR A 211 -12.90 -3.29 -28.38
CA TYR A 211 -14.03 -2.80 -27.57
C TYR A 211 -14.84 -1.71 -28.31
N CYS A 212 -15.15 -0.58 -27.66
CA CYS A 212 -15.67 0.60 -28.32
C CYS A 212 -14.58 1.33 -29.12
N ASP A 213 -14.80 1.41 -30.43
CA ASP A 213 -13.87 1.99 -31.39
C ASP A 213 -14.60 2.77 -32.49
N ARG A 214 -13.87 3.54 -33.30
CA ARG A 214 -14.46 4.49 -34.25
C ARG A 214 -14.61 3.88 -35.64
N ILE A 215 -15.84 3.61 -36.06
CA ILE A 215 -16.14 3.21 -37.45
C ILE A 215 -16.28 4.46 -38.31
N GLY A 216 -15.32 4.69 -39.19
CA GLY A 216 -15.36 5.78 -40.18
C GLY A 216 -15.03 7.17 -39.63
N ASN A 217 -15.76 8.19 -40.11
CA ASN A 217 -15.40 9.60 -40.01
C ASN A 217 -16.15 10.40 -38.93
N THR A 218 -17.00 9.76 -38.13
CA THR A 218 -17.71 10.42 -37.02
C THR A 218 -17.02 10.10 -35.69
N ASN A 219 -17.12 10.99 -34.69
CA ASN A 219 -16.61 10.71 -33.34
C ASN A 219 -17.51 9.75 -32.53
N ALA A 220 -18.49 9.09 -33.18
CA ALA A 220 -19.31 8.06 -32.57
C ALA A 220 -18.52 6.75 -32.48
N LEU A 221 -18.55 6.13 -31.31
CA LEU A 221 -17.95 4.82 -31.08
C LEU A 221 -19.00 3.72 -31.25
N TYR A 222 -18.53 2.59 -31.74
CA TYR A 222 -19.31 1.37 -31.95
C TYR A 222 -18.50 0.18 -31.46
N CYS A 223 -19.17 -0.94 -31.20
CA CYS A 223 -18.51 -2.21 -30.98
C CYS A 223 -19.32 -3.37 -31.56
N GLU A 224 -18.65 -4.45 -31.95
CA GLU A 224 -19.32 -5.72 -32.12
C GLU A 224 -19.63 -6.31 -30.72
N VAL A 225 -20.87 -6.75 -30.52
CA VAL A 225 -21.32 -7.33 -29.24
C VAL A 225 -20.71 -8.71 -29.05
N LEU A 226 -20.25 -8.99 -27.83
CA LEU A 226 -19.56 -10.23 -27.46
C LEU A 226 -20.42 -11.47 -27.69
N GLU A 227 -21.68 -11.40 -27.26
CA GLU A 227 -22.66 -12.46 -27.41
C GLU A 227 -24.00 -11.87 -27.90
N PRO A 228 -24.30 -11.92 -29.21
CA PRO A 228 -25.51 -11.33 -29.78
C PRO A 228 -26.81 -11.85 -29.16
N SER A 229 -26.84 -13.11 -28.70
CA SER A 229 -27.99 -13.72 -28.03
C SER A 229 -28.31 -13.13 -26.65
N SER A 230 -27.34 -12.51 -25.96
CA SER A 230 -27.56 -11.89 -24.64
C SER A 230 -27.97 -10.42 -24.72
N CYS A 231 -28.01 -9.84 -25.92
CA CYS A 231 -28.33 -8.43 -26.15
C CYS A 231 -29.67 -8.27 -26.89
N PRO A 232 -30.72 -7.67 -26.28
CA PRO A 232 -32.03 -7.56 -26.91
C PRO A 232 -32.04 -6.86 -28.27
N ASP A 233 -31.20 -5.82 -28.44
CA ASP A 233 -31.08 -5.06 -29.69
C ASP A 233 -30.34 -5.84 -30.81
N CYS A 234 -29.71 -6.98 -30.49
CA CYS A 234 -29.03 -7.86 -31.44
C CYS A 234 -29.89 -9.01 -31.96
N ALA A 235 -31.04 -9.29 -31.33
CA ALA A 235 -31.88 -10.45 -31.63
C ALA A 235 -32.39 -10.50 -33.09
N SER A 236 -32.40 -9.37 -33.79
CA SER A 236 -32.81 -9.23 -35.20
C SER A 236 -31.65 -9.06 -36.20
N LEU A 237 -30.40 -8.90 -35.74
CA LEU A 237 -29.26 -8.48 -36.57
C LEU A 237 -28.34 -9.63 -37.04
N GLY A 238 -28.62 -10.87 -36.64
CA GLY A 238 -27.84 -12.05 -37.03
C GLY A 238 -26.52 -12.21 -36.27
N SER A 239 -25.56 -12.93 -36.86
CA SER A 239 -24.33 -13.35 -36.18
C SER A 239 -23.32 -12.22 -35.90
N THR A 240 -23.43 -11.08 -36.58
CA THR A 240 -22.56 -9.92 -36.43
C THR A 240 -23.38 -8.70 -36.02
N CYS A 241 -23.50 -8.48 -34.72
CA CYS A 241 -24.23 -7.34 -34.17
C CYS A 241 -23.27 -6.22 -33.79
N VAL A 242 -23.32 -5.10 -34.51
CA VAL A 242 -22.51 -3.90 -34.23
C VAL A 242 -23.43 -2.78 -33.75
N LEU A 243 -23.21 -2.31 -32.53
CA LEU A 243 -24.06 -1.30 -31.87
C LEU A 243 -23.24 -0.09 -31.42
N SER A 244 -23.91 1.06 -31.28
CA SER A 244 -23.28 2.28 -30.77
C SER A 244 -22.92 2.16 -29.29
N CYS A 245 -21.75 2.66 -28.93
CA CYS A 245 -21.26 2.73 -27.56
C CYS A 245 -21.73 3.97 -26.81
N ASN A 246 -21.64 3.90 -25.48
CA ASN A 246 -22.00 5.00 -24.60
C ASN A 246 -20.85 6.02 -24.40
N GLY A 247 -19.60 5.57 -24.53
CA GLY A 247 -18.42 6.43 -24.41
C GLY A 247 -18.17 7.33 -25.63
N THR A 248 -17.46 8.45 -25.41
CA THR A 248 -16.93 9.29 -26.49
C THR A 248 -15.52 8.86 -26.89
N ALA A 249 -15.06 9.25 -28.08
CA ALA A 249 -13.68 9.00 -28.52
C ALA A 249 -12.64 9.45 -27.47
N GLN A 250 -12.86 10.62 -26.84
CA GLN A 250 -11.96 11.15 -25.80
C GLN A 250 -11.96 10.29 -24.53
N LEU A 251 -13.14 9.91 -23.99
CA LEU A 251 -13.20 9.03 -22.81
C LEU A 251 -12.53 7.68 -23.07
N CYS A 252 -12.68 7.14 -24.29
CA CYS A 252 -12.13 5.83 -24.66
C CYS A 252 -10.72 5.90 -25.28
N LYS A 253 -10.02 7.04 -25.15
CA LYS A 253 -8.66 7.27 -25.67
C LYS A 253 -8.50 6.92 -27.16
N ARG A 254 -9.57 7.06 -27.95
CA ARG A 254 -9.57 6.87 -29.41
C ARG A 254 -9.15 8.17 -30.11
N PRO A 255 -8.33 8.11 -31.17
CA PRO A 255 -7.98 9.29 -31.94
C PRO A 255 -9.22 10.04 -32.47
N PRO A 256 -9.21 11.39 -32.48
CA PRO A 256 -10.28 12.18 -33.07
C PRO A 256 -10.52 11.83 -34.53
N ALA A 257 -11.74 12.03 -35.01
CA ALA A 257 -12.05 11.97 -36.44
C ALA A 257 -11.10 12.91 -37.23
N PRO A 258 -10.51 12.45 -38.35
CA PRO A 258 -9.72 13.31 -39.24
C PRO A 258 -10.47 14.59 -39.58
N GLY A 259 -9.81 15.74 -39.37
CA GLY A 259 -10.43 17.06 -39.53
C GLY A 259 -11.03 17.67 -38.25
N THR A 260 -11.02 16.96 -37.11
CA THR A 260 -11.38 17.56 -35.81
C THR A 260 -10.11 17.92 -35.00
N SER A 261 -9.91 19.21 -34.74
CA SER A 261 -8.76 19.72 -34.00
C SER A 261 -8.97 19.59 -32.49
N MET A 262 -8.10 18.85 -31.80
CA MET A 262 -8.01 18.92 -30.34
C MET A 262 -7.19 20.13 -29.88
N PRO A 263 -7.39 20.63 -28.65
CA PRO A 263 -6.38 21.44 -27.98
C PRO A 263 -5.06 20.64 -27.87
N PRO A 264 -3.90 21.32 -27.88
CA PRO A 264 -2.61 20.65 -27.88
C PRO A 264 -2.41 19.81 -26.60
N PRO A 265 -1.78 18.62 -26.70
CA PRO A 265 -1.50 17.80 -25.53
C PRO A 265 -0.53 18.51 -24.58
N PRO A 266 -0.63 18.28 -23.25
CA PRO A 266 0.32 18.83 -22.29
C PRO A 266 1.75 18.32 -22.58
N PRO A 267 2.78 19.12 -22.29
CA PRO A 267 4.17 18.77 -22.59
C PRO A 267 4.62 17.51 -21.83
N PRO A 268 5.52 16.69 -22.42
CA PRO A 268 6.01 15.47 -21.79
C PRO A 268 6.76 15.76 -20.48
N ARG A 269 6.55 14.91 -19.46
CA ARG A 269 7.21 15.05 -18.14
C ARG A 269 8.74 14.89 -18.25
N PRO A 270 9.52 15.57 -17.39
CA PRO A 270 10.92 15.22 -17.14
C PRO A 270 11.06 13.78 -16.63
N PRO A 271 12.21 13.11 -16.86
CA PRO A 271 12.48 11.81 -16.26
C PRO A 271 12.51 11.92 -14.73
N SER A 272 11.98 10.90 -14.05
CA SER A 272 11.90 10.84 -12.59
C SER A 272 13.29 10.96 -11.94
N PRO A 273 13.42 11.66 -10.79
CA PRO A 273 14.67 11.67 -10.03
C PRO A 273 15.05 10.25 -9.58
N PRO A 274 16.35 9.96 -9.41
CA PRO A 274 16.80 8.65 -8.92
C PRO A 274 16.26 8.36 -7.51
N PRO A 275 16.04 7.09 -7.15
CA PRO A 275 15.55 6.71 -5.84
C PRO A 275 16.47 7.25 -4.74
N MET A 276 15.87 7.86 -3.70
CA MET A 276 16.65 8.35 -2.56
C MET A 276 17.40 7.20 -1.88
N PRO A 277 18.62 7.45 -1.36
CA PRO A 277 19.31 6.45 -0.55
C PRO A 277 18.46 6.12 0.69
N PRO A 278 18.53 4.87 1.19
CA PRO A 278 17.81 4.49 2.40
C PRO A 278 18.20 5.41 3.57
N PRO A 279 17.27 5.72 4.49
CA PRO A 279 17.56 6.57 5.63
C PRO A 279 18.73 5.97 6.43
N PRO A 280 19.61 6.82 7.00
CA PRO A 280 20.73 6.33 7.80
C PRO A 280 20.20 5.45 8.94
N PRO A 281 20.88 4.33 9.26
CA PRO A 281 20.42 3.43 10.31
C PRO A 281 20.25 4.18 11.64
N PRO A 282 19.26 3.80 12.48
CA PRO A 282 19.04 4.44 13.77
C PRO A 282 20.34 4.56 14.57
N ARG A 283 20.58 5.72 15.19
CA ARG A 283 21.77 5.96 16.01
C ARG A 283 21.85 4.86 17.07
N ALA A 284 22.93 4.07 17.03
CA ALA A 284 23.16 3.03 18.03
C ALA A 284 23.23 3.66 19.42
N VAL A 285 22.26 3.36 20.26
CA VAL A 285 22.20 3.81 21.66
C VAL A 285 23.00 2.84 22.52
N PRO A 286 23.90 3.31 23.41
CA PRO A 286 24.69 2.43 24.28
C PRO A 286 23.80 1.53 25.15
N THR A 287 24.22 0.28 25.36
CA THR A 287 23.44 -0.74 26.09
C THR A 287 23.05 -0.32 27.51
N GLU A 288 23.91 0.45 28.17
CA GLU A 288 23.71 0.97 29.53
C GLU A 288 22.56 1.97 29.61
N CYS A 289 22.24 2.64 28.49
CA CYS A 289 21.14 3.58 28.39
C CYS A 289 19.79 2.90 28.10
N LEU A 290 19.80 1.62 27.71
CA LEU A 290 18.59 0.85 27.38
C LEU A 290 17.90 0.26 28.62
N VAL A 291 18.50 0.40 29.81
CA VAL A 291 18.04 -0.24 31.06
C VAL A 291 18.06 0.72 32.24
N SER A 292 17.09 0.55 33.14
CA SER A 292 17.06 1.24 34.43
C SER A 292 18.10 0.68 35.40
N SER A 293 18.33 1.36 36.51
CA SER A 293 19.22 0.91 37.60
C SER A 293 18.80 -0.42 38.25
N SER A 294 17.55 -0.86 38.05
CA SER A 294 17.05 -2.18 38.50
C SER A 294 17.25 -3.29 37.46
N GLY A 295 17.81 -2.96 36.27
CA GLY A 295 17.96 -3.88 35.14
C GLY A 295 16.73 -4.00 34.25
N CYS A 296 15.67 -3.22 34.47
CA CYS A 296 14.49 -3.24 33.63
C CYS A 296 14.69 -2.48 32.31
N ALA A 297 14.22 -3.05 31.20
CA ALA A 297 14.28 -2.40 29.89
C ALA A 297 13.50 -1.07 29.88
N CYS A 298 14.18 0.01 29.49
CA CYS A 298 13.59 1.30 29.18
C CYS A 298 12.88 1.26 27.82
N ARG A 299 11.72 1.90 27.72
CA ARG A 299 11.03 2.14 26.44
C ARG A 299 11.88 2.97 25.50
N SER A 300 11.88 2.65 24.20
CA SER A 300 12.73 3.35 23.23
C SER A 300 12.30 4.79 22.96
N THR A 301 11.03 5.11 23.20
CA THR A 301 10.48 6.47 23.39
C THR A 301 9.28 6.42 24.35
N TRP A 302 9.16 7.45 25.18
CA TRP A 302 8.08 7.65 26.13
C TRP A 302 7.84 9.16 26.30
N SER A 303 6.68 9.55 26.85
CA SER A 303 6.29 10.95 27.00
C SER A 303 6.19 11.37 28.46
N TYR A 304 6.70 12.55 28.80
CA TYR A 304 6.49 13.19 30.10
C TYR A 304 6.20 14.68 29.93
N ASN A 305 5.13 15.17 30.57
CA ASN A 305 4.63 16.55 30.44
C ASN A 305 4.53 17.04 28.98
N GLY A 306 4.02 16.18 28.08
CA GLY A 306 3.82 16.50 26.66
C GLY A 306 5.08 16.47 25.79
N VAL A 307 6.26 16.14 26.35
CA VAL A 307 7.52 16.03 25.62
C VAL A 307 7.96 14.57 25.52
N TYR A 308 8.51 14.19 24.37
CA TYR A 308 9.00 12.83 24.10
C TYR A 308 10.50 12.67 24.37
N TYR A 309 10.86 11.51 24.92
CA TYR A 309 12.21 11.16 25.38
C TYR A 309 12.52 9.72 25.00
N SER A 310 13.74 9.44 24.54
CA SER A 310 14.21 8.08 24.24
C SER A 310 14.97 7.47 25.40
N TYR A 311 14.67 6.21 25.76
CA TYR A 311 15.44 5.42 26.72
C TYR A 311 15.71 6.20 28.03
N CYS A 312 16.94 6.16 28.57
CA CYS A 312 17.35 7.00 29.70
C CYS A 312 17.51 8.48 29.31
N ALA A 313 16.68 9.35 29.89
CA ALA A 313 16.66 10.79 29.62
C ALA A 313 16.48 11.63 30.89
N LEU A 314 16.47 12.96 30.73
CA LEU A 314 16.25 13.92 31.82
C LEU A 314 15.06 14.85 31.43
N PRO A 315 13.83 14.51 31.84
CA PRO A 315 12.63 15.29 31.48
C PRO A 315 12.40 16.56 32.29
N ASP A 316 12.97 16.57 33.49
CA ASP A 316 12.74 17.53 34.56
C ASP A 316 14.09 18.03 35.14
N THR A 317 14.05 18.64 36.32
CA THR A 317 15.23 19.20 36.99
C THR A 317 15.93 18.21 37.92
N ASP A 318 15.75 16.90 37.72
CA ASP A 318 16.53 15.91 38.45
C ASP A 318 18.02 15.97 38.07
N THR A 319 18.86 15.32 38.86
CA THR A 319 20.29 15.11 38.59
C THR A 319 20.57 13.74 37.96
N ARG A 320 19.64 12.78 38.07
CA ARG A 320 19.76 11.42 37.54
C ARG A 320 18.87 11.23 36.32
N LEU A 321 19.39 10.60 35.27
CA LEU A 321 18.55 10.12 34.17
C LEU A 321 17.54 9.11 34.69
N TRP A 322 16.34 9.13 34.11
CA TRP A 322 15.30 8.13 34.34
C TRP A 322 14.59 7.79 33.03
N CYS A 323 13.81 6.72 33.04
CA CYS A 323 13.08 6.24 31.87
C CYS A 323 11.71 5.67 32.26
N GLN A 324 10.78 5.64 31.30
CA GLN A 324 9.61 4.79 31.43
C GLN A 324 10.03 3.33 31.15
N VAL A 325 9.81 2.44 32.10
CA VAL A 325 10.16 1.02 31.93
C VAL A 325 9.06 0.24 31.20
N SER A 326 9.45 -0.84 30.54
CA SER A 326 8.52 -1.80 29.92
C SER A 326 7.56 -2.40 30.96
N SER A 327 6.32 -2.69 30.56
CA SER A 327 5.33 -3.40 31.39
C SER A 327 5.71 -4.84 31.73
N SER A 328 6.76 -5.38 31.10
CA SER A 328 7.38 -6.66 31.45
C SER A 328 8.35 -6.59 32.65
N CYS A 329 8.65 -5.39 33.16
CA CYS A 329 9.52 -5.19 34.30
C CYS A 329 8.85 -5.68 35.61
N PRO A 330 9.51 -6.50 36.46
CA PRO A 330 8.94 -6.97 37.73
C PRO A 330 8.57 -5.84 38.71
N THR A 331 9.16 -4.67 38.55
CA THR A 331 8.92 -3.45 39.34
C THR A 331 8.14 -2.38 38.55
N PHE A 332 7.37 -2.78 37.53
CA PHE A 332 6.44 -1.90 36.82
C PHE A 332 5.19 -1.62 37.65
N ASP A 333 4.91 -0.33 37.89
CA ASP A 333 3.64 0.15 38.46
C ASP A 333 2.93 1.01 37.40
N VAL A 334 1.64 0.76 37.16
CA VAL A 334 0.82 1.57 36.25
C VAL A 334 0.65 3.00 36.77
N SER A 335 0.67 3.20 38.09
CA SER A 335 0.57 4.52 38.73
C SER A 335 1.88 5.31 38.67
N ASN A 336 3.02 4.61 38.54
CA ASN A 336 4.34 5.23 38.40
C ASN A 336 5.27 4.34 37.55
N PRO A 337 5.15 4.39 36.20
CA PRO A 337 5.88 3.50 35.29
C PRO A 337 7.35 3.92 35.06
N TYR A 338 7.91 4.74 35.95
CA TYR A 338 9.20 5.42 35.77
C TYR A 338 10.25 4.91 36.76
N GLN A 339 11.49 4.76 36.29
CA GLN A 339 12.62 4.34 37.12
C GLN A 339 13.91 5.08 36.75
N TYR A 340 14.74 5.39 37.74
CA TYR A 340 16.07 5.93 37.53
C TYR A 340 16.97 4.94 36.79
N CYS A 341 17.82 5.48 35.92
CA CYS A 341 18.86 4.75 35.23
C CYS A 341 20.14 4.61 36.07
N ALA A 342 21.11 3.86 35.54
CA ALA A 342 22.40 3.65 36.20
C ALA A 342 23.11 4.98 36.52
N ASP A 343 23.83 5.01 37.65
CA ASP A 343 24.60 6.16 38.07
C ASP A 343 25.73 6.50 37.08
N GLY A 344 26.01 7.79 36.91
CA GLY A 344 27.06 8.30 36.01
C GLY A 344 26.66 8.43 34.54
N LEU A 345 25.46 7.98 34.13
CA LEU A 345 24.93 8.24 32.80
C LEU A 345 24.59 9.73 32.62
N THR A 346 24.88 10.28 31.44
CA THR A 346 24.64 11.70 31.10
C THR A 346 23.75 11.84 29.88
N THR A 347 23.05 12.97 29.76
CA THR A 347 22.18 13.27 28.60
C THR A 347 22.94 13.27 27.27
N SER A 348 24.24 13.64 27.28
CA SER A 348 25.10 13.58 26.09
C SER A 348 25.49 12.15 25.70
N TYR A 349 25.58 11.23 26.66
CA TYR A 349 25.88 9.82 26.41
C TYR A 349 24.65 9.07 25.87
N CYS A 350 23.51 9.15 26.57
CA CYS A 350 22.31 8.38 26.22
C CYS A 350 21.45 8.97 25.10
N GLY A 351 21.63 10.25 24.76
CA GLY A 351 20.75 10.97 23.84
C GLY A 351 19.55 11.55 24.57
N GLY A 352 19.76 12.70 25.21
CA GLY A 352 18.66 13.51 25.75
C GLY A 352 17.72 14.03 24.66
N ARG A 353 16.47 14.35 25.05
CA ARG A 353 15.34 14.86 24.25
C ARG A 353 15.33 14.48 22.77
N ILE A 354 14.35 13.67 22.36
CA ILE A 354 14.05 13.50 20.94
C ILE A 354 13.44 14.82 20.44
N TYR A 355 14.29 15.68 19.92
CA TYR A 355 13.85 16.75 19.02
C TYR A 355 13.47 16.09 17.70
N PHE A 356 12.21 15.65 17.59
CA PHE A 356 11.54 15.70 16.30
C PHE A 356 11.74 17.13 15.79
N SER A 357 12.42 17.29 14.65
CA SER A 357 13.02 18.54 14.21
C SER A 357 11.97 19.57 13.73
N THR A 358 11.15 20.07 14.66
CA THR A 358 10.15 21.13 14.44
C THR A 358 10.76 22.51 14.16
N THR A 359 12.09 22.64 14.06
CA THR A 359 12.74 23.88 13.63
C THR A 359 14.08 23.63 12.93
N ARG A 360 14.08 23.61 11.59
CA ARG A 360 15.25 24.15 10.88
C ARG A 360 15.19 25.67 11.03
N ILE A 361 16.20 26.26 11.67
CA ILE A 361 16.36 27.71 11.69
C ILE A 361 16.53 28.15 10.22
N PRO A 362 15.66 29.02 9.67
CA PRO A 362 15.82 29.49 8.30
C PRO A 362 17.08 30.35 8.17
N PRO A 363 17.80 30.31 7.04
CA PRO A 363 18.82 31.31 6.75
C PRO A 363 18.17 32.71 6.80
N ALA A 364 18.86 33.67 7.42
CA ALA A 364 18.32 35.00 7.64
C ALA A 364 17.84 35.64 6.32
N PRO A 365 16.65 36.27 6.30
CA PRO A 365 16.13 36.86 5.07
C PRO A 365 17.06 37.97 4.57
N PRO A 366 17.32 38.06 3.25
CA PRO A 366 18.09 39.17 2.70
C PRO A 366 17.38 40.50 2.99
N PRO A 367 18.13 41.59 3.21
CA PRO A 367 17.55 42.87 3.60
C PRO A 367 16.55 43.39 2.57
N SER A 368 15.40 43.83 3.08
CA SER A 368 14.27 44.34 2.28
C SER A 368 14.72 45.46 1.32
N LEU A 369 14.52 45.23 0.02
CA LEU A 369 14.71 46.27 -1.00
C LEU A 369 13.43 47.11 -1.14
N ASN A 370 13.59 48.41 -0.95
CA ASN A 370 12.57 49.45 -1.07
C ASN A 370 11.80 49.34 -2.42
N PRO A 371 10.47 49.55 -2.46
CA PRO A 371 9.70 49.42 -3.69
C PRO A 371 10.17 50.41 -4.77
N SER A 372 10.44 49.89 -5.97
CA SER A 372 10.86 50.71 -7.11
C SER A 372 9.70 51.53 -7.70
N PRO A 373 9.96 52.74 -8.23
CA PRO A 373 8.97 53.57 -8.90
C PRO A 373 8.45 52.94 -10.20
N PRO A 374 7.27 53.36 -10.70
CA PRO A 374 6.61 52.75 -11.86
C PRO A 374 7.45 52.82 -13.15
N PRO A 375 7.30 51.83 -14.06
CA PRO A 375 8.18 51.65 -15.20
C PRO A 375 8.03 52.77 -16.25
N ARG A 376 9.17 53.22 -16.80
CA ARG A 376 9.21 54.10 -17.97
C ARG A 376 8.87 53.32 -19.26
N PRO A 377 8.41 54.01 -20.33
CA PRO A 377 8.16 53.39 -21.62
C PRO A 377 9.40 52.70 -22.19
N SER A 378 9.22 51.51 -22.77
CA SER A 378 10.30 50.67 -23.30
C SER A 378 11.05 51.33 -24.47
N PRO A 379 12.40 51.30 -24.49
CA PRO A 379 13.19 51.70 -25.65
C PRO A 379 13.10 50.65 -26.79
N PRO A 380 13.40 51.03 -28.04
CA PRO A 380 13.42 50.11 -29.17
C PRO A 380 14.49 48.99 -29.01
N PRO A 381 14.28 47.82 -29.64
CA PRO A 381 15.13 46.65 -29.41
C PRO A 381 16.57 46.87 -29.92
N PRO A 382 17.60 46.48 -29.14
CA PRO A 382 18.99 46.58 -29.55
C PRO A 382 19.34 45.55 -30.63
N SER A 383 20.34 45.87 -31.46
CA SER A 383 20.87 44.96 -32.49
C SER A 383 21.51 43.70 -31.88
N PRO A 384 21.51 42.56 -32.59
CA PRO A 384 22.00 41.29 -32.07
C PRO A 384 23.48 41.32 -31.68
N ALA A 385 23.79 40.76 -30.51
CA ALA A 385 25.15 40.68 -30.00
C ALA A 385 26.00 39.63 -30.75
N PRO A 386 27.33 39.82 -30.86
CA PRO A 386 28.23 38.85 -31.50
C PRO A 386 28.35 37.54 -30.68
N PRO A 387 28.78 36.43 -31.31
CA PRO A 387 28.87 35.14 -30.65
C PRO A 387 29.85 35.12 -29.46
N LEU A 388 29.47 34.45 -28.38
CA LEU A 388 30.33 34.23 -27.22
C LEU A 388 31.51 33.30 -27.56
N PRO A 389 32.72 33.54 -27.02
CA PRO A 389 33.86 32.65 -27.20
C PRO A 389 33.65 31.29 -26.50
N PRO A 390 34.31 30.22 -26.96
CA PRO A 390 34.17 28.89 -26.36
C PRO A 390 34.66 28.84 -24.90
N PRO A 391 34.04 28.01 -24.04
CA PRO A 391 34.40 27.91 -22.63
C PRO A 391 35.83 27.35 -22.46
N SER A 392 36.54 27.88 -21.46
CA SER A 392 37.89 27.41 -21.09
C SER A 392 37.85 26.02 -20.45
N PRO A 393 38.90 25.19 -20.63
CA PRO A 393 38.94 23.84 -20.07
C PRO A 393 38.94 23.86 -18.54
N PRO A 394 38.35 22.84 -17.87
CA PRO A 394 38.26 22.78 -16.42
C PRO A 394 39.65 22.61 -15.78
N PRO A 395 39.87 23.20 -14.58
CA PRO A 395 41.14 23.06 -13.86
C PRO A 395 41.35 21.61 -13.40
N SER A 396 42.61 21.16 -13.41
CA SER A 396 42.99 19.81 -12.98
C SER A 396 42.68 19.57 -11.49
N PRO A 397 42.30 18.35 -11.10
CA PRO A 397 41.92 18.03 -9.72
C PRO A 397 43.11 18.18 -8.75
N PHE A 398 42.83 18.72 -7.56
CA PHE A 398 43.82 18.84 -6.48
C PHE A 398 44.26 17.45 -5.96
N PRO A 399 45.53 17.31 -5.52
CA PRO A 399 46.01 16.07 -4.91
C PRO A 399 45.31 15.82 -3.56
N PRO A 400 45.08 14.54 -3.20
CA PRO A 400 44.42 14.18 -1.94
C PRO A 400 45.28 14.55 -0.71
N PRO A 401 44.66 14.92 0.43
CA PRO A 401 45.38 15.27 1.64
C PRO A 401 46.09 14.05 2.26
N SER A 402 47.29 14.27 2.77
CA SER A 402 48.10 13.24 3.44
C SER A 402 47.43 12.72 4.73
N PRO A 403 47.56 11.41 5.03
CA PRO A 403 46.95 10.82 6.23
C PRO A 403 47.59 11.35 7.53
N PRO A 404 46.80 11.51 8.61
CA PRO A 404 47.30 12.00 9.89
C PRO A 404 48.22 10.97 10.58
N SER A 405 49.25 11.46 11.27
CA SER A 405 50.23 10.62 11.97
C SER A 405 49.60 9.79 13.12
N PRO A 406 50.06 8.56 13.35
CA PRO A 406 49.53 7.70 14.42
C PRO A 406 49.82 8.26 15.82
N ARG A 407 48.87 8.11 16.74
CA ARG A 407 49.04 8.49 18.15
C ARG A 407 50.03 7.57 18.88
N PRO A 408 50.75 8.07 19.91
CA PRO A 408 51.55 7.23 20.80
C PRO A 408 50.68 6.22 21.57
N PRO A 409 51.18 5.01 21.86
CA PRO A 409 50.45 4.02 22.64
C PRO A 409 50.38 4.39 24.14
N SER A 410 49.25 4.07 24.76
CA SER A 410 49.02 4.25 26.20
C SER A 410 49.85 3.27 27.05
N PRO A 411 50.23 3.64 28.29
CA PRO A 411 50.99 2.76 29.19
C PRO A 411 50.16 1.54 29.67
N PRO A 412 50.80 0.39 29.94
CA PRO A 412 50.10 -0.85 30.31
C PRO A 412 49.66 -0.88 31.78
N PRO A 413 48.50 -1.51 32.10
CA PRO A 413 48.06 -1.74 33.48
C PRO A 413 48.82 -2.89 34.16
N SER A 414 48.89 -2.84 35.49
CA SER A 414 49.60 -3.82 36.34
C SER A 414 49.02 -5.25 36.26
N PRO A 415 49.86 -6.29 36.45
CA PRO A 415 49.48 -7.69 36.26
C PRO A 415 48.67 -8.28 37.43
N ASN A 416 47.68 -9.11 37.09
CA ASN A 416 46.98 -10.03 38.00
C ASN A 416 47.37 -11.48 37.61
N PRO A 417 47.39 -12.48 38.51
CA PRO A 417 48.13 -13.73 38.29
C PRO A 417 47.50 -14.71 37.29
N ASN A 418 48.39 -15.46 36.62
CA ASN A 418 48.14 -16.37 35.49
C ASN A 418 47.29 -17.62 35.80
N PRO A 419 46.40 -18.02 34.87
CA PRO A 419 46.11 -19.42 34.57
C PRO A 419 47.19 -20.04 33.63
N PRO A 420 47.33 -21.38 33.58
CA PRO A 420 48.38 -22.04 32.79
C PRO A 420 48.17 -21.96 31.27
N PRO A 421 49.24 -21.97 30.45
CA PRO A 421 49.15 -21.75 29.01
C PRO A 421 48.63 -22.97 28.23
N SER A 422 47.76 -22.70 27.25
CA SER A 422 47.33 -23.66 26.24
C SER A 422 48.38 -23.78 25.11
N PRO A 423 48.57 -24.95 24.48
CA PRO A 423 49.61 -25.15 23.47
C PRO A 423 49.39 -24.32 22.20
N ALA A 424 50.49 -23.84 21.61
CA ALA A 424 50.47 -22.95 20.44
C ALA A 424 50.04 -23.68 19.15
N PRO A 425 49.25 -23.03 18.27
CA PRO A 425 48.91 -23.58 16.96
C PRO A 425 50.11 -23.59 16.00
N PRO A 426 50.17 -24.51 15.04
CA PRO A 426 51.25 -24.60 14.06
C PRO A 426 51.25 -23.40 13.08
N PRO A 427 52.42 -23.02 12.52
CA PRO A 427 52.54 -21.88 11.62
C PRO A 427 51.84 -22.13 10.27
N SER A 428 51.18 -21.09 9.76
CA SER A 428 50.53 -21.10 8.44
C SER A 428 51.55 -21.22 7.30
N PRO A 429 51.22 -21.93 6.20
CA PRO A 429 52.11 -22.07 5.05
C PRO A 429 52.31 -20.73 4.30
N PRO A 430 53.45 -20.53 3.61
CA PRO A 430 53.74 -19.31 2.86
C PRO A 430 52.84 -19.16 1.62
N LEU A 431 52.45 -17.91 1.33
CA LEU A 431 51.66 -17.55 0.15
C LEU A 431 52.46 -17.76 -1.15
N PRO A 432 51.81 -18.21 -2.25
CA PRO A 432 52.46 -18.36 -3.55
C PRO A 432 52.80 -17.00 -4.18
N PRO A 433 53.85 -16.93 -5.03
CA PRO A 433 54.28 -15.69 -5.67
C PRO A 433 53.27 -15.20 -6.73
N SER A 434 53.11 -13.88 -6.83
CA SER A 434 52.24 -13.22 -7.81
C SER A 434 52.69 -13.46 -9.26
N PRO A 435 51.76 -13.60 -10.24
CA PRO A 435 52.11 -13.81 -11.64
C PRO A 435 52.72 -12.57 -12.31
N PRO A 436 53.51 -12.72 -13.39
CA PRO A 436 54.16 -11.61 -14.08
C PRO A 436 53.16 -10.72 -14.84
N SER A 437 53.45 -9.41 -14.89
CA SER A 437 52.69 -8.44 -15.68
C SER A 437 52.80 -8.72 -17.18
N LEU A 438 51.68 -8.72 -17.91
CA LEU A 438 51.72 -8.79 -19.38
C LEU A 438 52.32 -7.51 -20.00
N PRO A 439 53.07 -7.62 -21.10
CA PRO A 439 53.62 -6.46 -21.81
C PRO A 439 52.52 -5.65 -22.52
N SER A 440 52.64 -4.33 -22.46
CA SER A 440 51.70 -3.39 -23.08
C SER A 440 51.72 -3.48 -24.62
N GLN A 441 50.56 -3.57 -25.25
CA GLN A 441 50.43 -3.51 -26.71
C GLN A 441 50.63 -2.07 -27.23
N PRO A 442 51.20 -1.90 -28.45
CA PRO A 442 51.37 -0.59 -29.07
C PRO A 442 50.03 0.00 -29.58
N PRO A 443 49.91 1.33 -29.70
CA PRO A 443 48.68 1.99 -30.13
C PRO A 443 48.35 1.71 -31.59
N ALA A 444 47.04 1.55 -31.88
CA ALA A 444 46.54 1.29 -33.23
C ALA A 444 46.62 2.53 -34.14
N PRO A 445 46.87 2.36 -35.46
CA PRO A 445 46.91 3.46 -36.42
C PRO A 445 45.52 4.05 -36.70
N PRO A 446 45.43 5.32 -37.15
CA PRO A 446 44.17 6.02 -37.37
C PRO A 446 43.38 5.47 -38.59
N PRO A 447 42.03 5.54 -38.59
CA PRO A 447 41.21 5.01 -39.68
C PRO A 447 41.35 5.80 -40.98
N GLY A 448 41.40 5.11 -42.11
CA GLY A 448 41.31 5.71 -43.45
C GLY A 448 39.88 6.14 -43.82
N PRO A 449 39.71 7.02 -44.82
CA PRO A 449 38.40 7.52 -45.26
C PRO A 449 37.55 6.41 -45.90
N PRO A 450 36.20 6.43 -45.71
CA PRO A 450 35.32 5.38 -46.19
C PRO A 450 35.12 5.43 -47.72
N PRO A 451 35.15 4.28 -48.42
CA PRO A 451 34.84 4.20 -49.84
C PRO A 451 33.33 4.33 -50.11
N SER A 452 32.96 4.82 -51.30
CA SER A 452 31.56 4.95 -51.73
C SER A 452 30.82 3.61 -51.79
N PRO A 453 29.51 3.58 -51.45
CA PRO A 453 28.74 2.34 -51.35
C PRO A 453 28.46 1.74 -52.74
N ALA A 454 28.70 0.43 -52.86
CA ALA A 454 28.29 -0.37 -54.00
C ALA A 454 26.81 -0.83 -53.86
N PRO A 455 26.15 -1.27 -54.95
CA PRO A 455 24.77 -1.75 -54.90
C PRO A 455 24.61 -2.98 -53.99
N PRO A 456 23.46 -3.13 -53.28
CA PRO A 456 23.29 -4.19 -52.29
C PRO A 456 23.21 -5.57 -52.94
N GLN A 457 24.07 -6.49 -52.50
CA GLN A 457 23.94 -7.92 -52.78
C GLN A 457 22.97 -8.59 -51.79
N PRO A 458 22.38 -9.76 -52.15
CA PRO A 458 21.53 -10.51 -51.24
C PRO A 458 22.28 -10.94 -49.97
N LEU A 459 21.63 -10.78 -48.81
CA LEU A 459 22.19 -11.18 -47.52
C LEU A 459 22.44 -12.69 -47.45
N PRO A 460 23.61 -13.15 -46.97
CA PRO A 460 23.83 -14.56 -46.65
C PRO A 460 22.94 -14.99 -45.46
N PRO A 461 22.54 -16.27 -45.39
CA PRO A 461 21.75 -16.79 -44.28
C PRO A 461 22.50 -16.67 -42.95
N PRO A 462 21.81 -16.42 -41.83
CA PRO A 462 22.44 -16.23 -40.54
C PRO A 462 23.14 -17.51 -40.06
N PRO A 463 24.30 -17.40 -39.38
CA PRO A 463 25.00 -18.57 -38.85
C PRO A 463 24.12 -19.28 -37.82
N HIS A 464 24.03 -20.60 -37.92
CA HIS A 464 23.29 -21.43 -36.97
C HIS A 464 23.82 -21.23 -35.55
N ALA A 465 22.95 -20.81 -34.63
CA ALA A 465 23.29 -20.72 -33.22
C ALA A 465 23.67 -22.12 -32.72
N SER A 466 24.89 -22.25 -32.19
CA SER A 466 25.35 -23.46 -31.50
C SER A 466 24.44 -23.73 -30.30
N SER A 467 23.91 -24.95 -30.19
CA SER A 467 23.05 -25.35 -29.06
C SER A 467 23.71 -25.03 -27.72
N PRO A 468 22.95 -24.53 -26.73
CA PRO A 468 23.47 -24.36 -25.38
C PRO A 468 23.93 -25.71 -24.81
N PRO A 469 24.94 -25.73 -23.92
CA PRO A 469 25.36 -26.96 -23.25
C PRO A 469 24.20 -27.56 -22.45
N PRO A 470 24.11 -28.90 -22.34
CA PRO A 470 23.08 -29.56 -21.55
C PRO A 470 23.16 -29.10 -20.09
N MET A 471 22.01 -28.77 -19.50
CA MET A 471 21.93 -28.38 -18.09
C MET A 471 22.04 -29.61 -17.20
N THR A 472 22.90 -29.55 -16.17
CA THR A 472 23.05 -30.62 -15.19
C THR A 472 21.90 -30.58 -14.18
N VAL A 473 21.14 -31.66 -14.05
CA VAL A 473 20.08 -31.82 -13.03
C VAL A 473 20.69 -32.27 -11.70
N VAL A 474 20.33 -31.59 -10.61
CA VAL A 474 20.87 -31.84 -9.25
C VAL A 474 19.85 -32.46 -8.29
N ALA A 475 18.55 -32.30 -8.57
CA ALA A 475 17.46 -32.92 -7.82
C ALA A 475 16.22 -33.11 -8.70
N GLU A 476 15.42 -34.11 -8.36
CA GLU A 476 14.12 -34.42 -8.97
C GLU A 476 13.02 -34.41 -7.90
N LEU A 477 11.90 -33.75 -8.19
CA LEU A 477 10.65 -33.89 -7.44
C LEU A 477 9.67 -34.71 -8.28
N TRP A 478 9.38 -35.91 -7.84
CA TRP A 478 8.38 -36.79 -8.44
C TRP A 478 7.02 -36.53 -7.79
N GLY A 479 6.00 -36.27 -8.59
CA GLY A 479 4.66 -36.00 -8.13
C GLY A 479 3.60 -36.85 -8.82
N ARG A 480 2.54 -37.18 -8.09
CA ARG A 480 1.31 -37.79 -8.61
C ARG A 480 0.15 -36.86 -8.30
N LEU A 481 -0.74 -36.64 -9.27
CA LEU A 481 -2.02 -35.95 -9.09
C LEU A 481 -3.18 -36.84 -9.55
N VAL A 482 -4.36 -36.62 -9.01
CA VAL A 482 -5.62 -37.16 -9.52
C VAL A 482 -6.59 -36.02 -9.79
N ILE A 483 -7.05 -35.91 -11.04
CA ILE A 483 -8.08 -34.95 -11.46
C ILE A 483 -9.41 -35.70 -11.64
N ASN A 484 -10.45 -35.22 -10.98
CA ASN A 484 -11.80 -35.74 -11.08
C ASN A 484 -12.47 -35.30 -12.39
N ALA A 485 -12.14 -36.03 -13.45
CA ALA A 485 -12.57 -35.74 -14.82
C ALA A 485 -12.90 -37.02 -15.61
N SER A 486 -13.69 -36.87 -16.66
CA SER A 486 -14.00 -37.97 -17.58
C SER A 486 -12.81 -38.31 -18.48
N CYS A 487 -12.54 -39.61 -18.66
CA CYS A 487 -11.53 -40.14 -19.57
C CYS A 487 -11.71 -39.67 -21.03
N ALA A 488 -12.91 -39.24 -21.43
CA ALA A 488 -13.18 -38.68 -22.77
C ALA A 488 -12.44 -37.35 -23.02
N LEU A 489 -12.05 -36.63 -21.95
CA LEU A 489 -11.24 -35.40 -22.07
C LEU A 489 -9.78 -35.71 -22.45
N LEU A 490 -9.22 -36.82 -21.96
CA LEU A 490 -7.88 -37.27 -22.34
C LEU A 490 -7.80 -37.59 -23.83
N THR A 491 -8.73 -38.40 -24.35
CA THR A 491 -8.67 -38.85 -25.76
C THR A 491 -8.90 -37.73 -26.78
N SER A 492 -9.55 -36.63 -26.38
CA SER A 492 -9.87 -35.51 -27.27
C SER A 492 -8.95 -34.30 -27.11
N ASN A 493 -8.37 -34.06 -25.92
CA ASN A 493 -7.67 -32.82 -25.61
C ASN A 493 -6.36 -33.02 -24.82
N GLN A 494 -5.67 -34.16 -24.96
CA GLN A 494 -4.45 -34.49 -24.19
C GLN A 494 -3.37 -33.38 -24.21
N SER A 495 -3.08 -32.80 -25.36
CA SER A 495 -2.07 -31.72 -25.51
C SER A 495 -2.45 -30.44 -24.78
N ASP A 496 -3.73 -30.10 -24.79
CA ASP A 496 -4.29 -28.94 -24.11
C ASP A 496 -4.30 -29.15 -22.59
N LEU A 497 -4.63 -30.35 -22.12
CA LEU A 497 -4.52 -30.72 -20.70
C LEU A 497 -3.06 -30.65 -20.22
N ILE A 498 -2.11 -31.19 -20.98
CA ILE A 498 -0.67 -31.13 -20.64
C ILE A 498 -0.22 -29.69 -20.53
N ARG A 499 -0.49 -28.84 -21.53
CA ARG A 499 -0.11 -27.41 -21.51
C ARG A 499 -0.70 -26.69 -20.31
N ASP A 500 -2.01 -26.82 -20.10
CA ASP A 500 -2.71 -26.12 -19.02
C ASP A 500 -2.24 -26.61 -17.64
N LEU A 501 -2.00 -27.92 -17.48
CA LEU A 501 -1.49 -28.50 -16.24
C LEU A 501 -0.03 -28.13 -15.96
N THR A 502 0.84 -28.08 -16.97
CA THR A 502 2.21 -27.61 -16.83
C THR A 502 2.24 -26.14 -16.40
N ALA A 503 1.35 -25.30 -16.93
CA ALA A 503 1.20 -23.92 -16.48
C ALA A 503 0.69 -23.83 -15.03
N GLU A 504 -0.27 -24.67 -14.66
CA GLU A 504 -0.85 -24.73 -13.31
C GLU A 504 0.18 -25.19 -12.26
N LEU A 505 0.96 -26.23 -12.58
CA LEU A 505 2.10 -26.70 -11.77
C LEU A 505 3.20 -25.65 -11.69
N SER A 506 3.60 -25.03 -12.79
CA SER A 506 4.60 -23.96 -12.81
C SER A 506 4.22 -22.80 -11.88
N ARG A 507 2.94 -22.39 -11.92
CA ARG A 507 2.40 -21.33 -11.06
C ARG A 507 2.38 -21.71 -9.58
N ALA A 508 1.97 -22.94 -9.26
CA ALA A 508 1.84 -23.40 -7.87
C ALA A 508 3.19 -23.70 -7.21
N LEU A 509 4.07 -24.40 -7.93
CA LEU A 509 5.40 -24.79 -7.44
C LEU A 509 6.44 -23.65 -7.54
N GLN A 510 6.09 -22.54 -8.20
CA GLN A 510 6.96 -21.38 -8.46
C GLN A 510 8.25 -21.73 -9.21
N VAL A 511 8.18 -22.72 -10.10
CA VAL A 511 9.29 -23.14 -10.97
C VAL A 511 8.97 -22.81 -12.44
N PRO A 512 9.97 -22.54 -13.29
CA PRO A 512 9.77 -22.42 -14.73
C PRO A 512 9.08 -23.65 -15.31
N SER A 513 8.17 -23.46 -16.29
CA SER A 513 7.51 -24.57 -16.99
C SER A 513 8.49 -25.52 -17.69
N SER A 514 9.69 -25.04 -18.05
CA SER A 514 10.79 -25.84 -18.60
C SER A 514 11.42 -26.84 -17.63
N TYR A 515 11.09 -26.79 -16.33
CA TYR A 515 11.55 -27.78 -15.35
C TYR A 515 10.55 -28.93 -15.18
N ILE A 516 9.35 -28.84 -15.75
CA ILE A 516 8.24 -29.75 -15.46
C ILE A 516 7.99 -30.68 -16.66
N GLU A 517 8.15 -31.99 -16.45
CA GLU A 517 7.78 -33.02 -17.41
C GLU A 517 6.53 -33.79 -16.94
N ILE A 518 5.53 -33.95 -17.81
CA ILE A 518 4.36 -34.81 -17.55
C ILE A 518 4.67 -36.22 -18.06
N SER A 519 5.22 -37.07 -17.20
CA SER A 519 5.72 -38.41 -17.54
C SER A 519 4.62 -39.38 -17.96
N SER A 520 3.40 -39.30 -17.40
CA SER A 520 2.26 -40.10 -17.87
C SER A 520 0.88 -39.55 -17.49
N LEU A 521 -0.13 -39.97 -18.24
CA LEU A 521 -1.55 -39.72 -18.01
C LEU A 521 -2.32 -41.05 -18.13
N ALA A 522 -3.13 -41.38 -17.12
CA ALA A 522 -3.92 -42.62 -17.10
C ALA A 522 -5.42 -42.39 -16.83
N CYS A 523 -6.25 -43.29 -17.35
CA CYS A 523 -7.72 -43.23 -17.29
C CYS A 523 -8.31 -43.96 -16.06
N GLY A 524 -9.41 -43.40 -15.52
CA GLY A 524 -10.18 -43.93 -14.39
C GLY A 524 -10.77 -42.76 -13.61
N SER A 525 -9.91 -42.10 -12.84
CA SER A 525 -9.83 -40.63 -12.77
C SER A 525 -8.54 -40.24 -13.49
N ILE A 526 -8.35 -38.99 -13.95
CA ILE A 526 -7.11 -38.64 -14.65
C ILE A 526 -5.96 -38.66 -13.65
N VAL A 527 -5.16 -39.72 -13.67
CA VAL A 527 -3.93 -39.81 -12.86
C VAL A 527 -2.80 -39.23 -13.69
N VAL A 528 -2.14 -38.22 -13.13
CA VAL A 528 -0.97 -37.57 -13.72
C VAL A 528 0.25 -38.01 -12.92
N LEU A 529 1.29 -38.49 -13.60
CA LEU A 529 2.64 -38.55 -13.03
C LEU A 529 3.48 -37.44 -13.66
N TYR A 530 4.20 -36.69 -12.84
CA TYR A 530 5.08 -35.61 -13.29
C TYR A 530 6.40 -35.61 -12.54
N VAL A 531 7.42 -35.04 -13.19
CA VAL A 531 8.75 -34.78 -12.65
C VAL A 531 8.99 -33.28 -12.69
N VAL A 532 9.69 -32.76 -11.67
CA VAL A 532 10.32 -31.45 -11.71
C VAL A 532 11.83 -31.61 -11.59
N GLU A 533 12.56 -31.29 -12.65
CA GLU A 533 14.01 -31.31 -12.71
C GLU A 533 14.59 -29.96 -12.28
N PHE A 534 15.37 -29.95 -11.20
CA PHE A 534 16.05 -28.75 -10.74
C PHE A 534 17.49 -28.73 -11.27
N PRO A 535 17.90 -27.73 -12.07
CA PRO A 535 19.27 -27.62 -12.55
C PRO A 535 20.22 -27.10 -11.47
N SER A 536 21.53 -27.31 -11.69
CA SER A 536 22.62 -26.78 -10.86
C SER A 536 22.47 -25.27 -10.60
N GLY A 537 22.66 -24.85 -9.34
CA GLY A 537 22.55 -23.45 -8.92
C GLY A 537 21.19 -23.04 -8.35
N ILE A 538 20.21 -23.95 -8.30
CA ILE A 538 18.98 -23.74 -7.52
C ILE A 538 19.25 -23.99 -6.03
N ASP A 539 18.82 -23.06 -5.19
CA ASP A 539 18.87 -23.15 -3.73
C ASP A 539 18.01 -24.32 -3.20
N ALA A 540 18.57 -25.13 -2.30
CA ALA A 540 17.88 -26.21 -1.62
C ALA A 540 16.58 -25.75 -0.92
N ALA A 541 16.50 -24.51 -0.43
CA ALA A 541 15.28 -23.97 0.14
C ALA A 541 14.13 -23.91 -0.89
N LYS A 542 14.41 -23.56 -2.15
CA LYS A 542 13.40 -23.55 -3.23
C LYS A 542 12.88 -24.94 -3.55
N ILE A 543 13.73 -25.97 -3.48
CA ILE A 543 13.35 -27.37 -3.71
C ILE A 543 12.42 -27.84 -2.59
N VAL A 544 12.70 -27.48 -1.33
CA VAL A 544 11.80 -27.74 -0.20
C VAL A 544 10.46 -27.02 -0.37
N SER A 545 10.46 -25.71 -0.71
CA SER A 545 9.23 -24.95 -0.92
C SER A 545 8.39 -25.49 -2.09
N ALA A 546 9.01 -25.90 -3.20
CA ALA A 546 8.32 -26.54 -4.31
C ALA A 546 7.70 -27.88 -3.88
N ALA A 547 8.43 -28.71 -3.12
CA ALA A 547 7.87 -29.93 -2.56
C ALA A 547 6.69 -29.64 -1.63
N GLU A 548 6.81 -28.70 -0.70
CA GLU A 548 5.70 -28.30 0.21
C GLU A 548 4.46 -27.80 -0.56
N ALA A 549 4.66 -27.01 -1.62
CA ALA A 549 3.57 -26.54 -2.49
C ALA A 549 2.81 -27.68 -3.20
N THR A 550 3.44 -28.83 -3.48
CA THR A 550 2.75 -29.98 -4.08
C THR A 550 1.60 -30.51 -3.21
N ASP A 551 1.74 -30.55 -1.88
CA ASP A 551 0.65 -31.01 -0.99
C ASP A 551 -0.47 -29.95 -0.86
N ALA A 552 -0.10 -28.67 -1.01
CA ALA A 552 -1.06 -27.57 -1.05
C ALA A 552 -1.92 -27.56 -2.33
N LEU A 553 -1.47 -28.24 -3.39
CA LEU A 553 -2.13 -28.27 -4.70
C LEU A 553 -3.54 -28.86 -4.65
N VAL A 554 -3.71 -30.00 -3.97
CA VAL A 554 -5.03 -30.61 -3.67
C VAL A 554 -5.90 -29.71 -2.81
N SER A 555 -5.26 -29.01 -1.87
CA SER A 555 -5.99 -28.36 -0.79
C SER A 555 -6.69 -27.09 -1.28
N ARG A 556 -5.97 -26.18 -1.97
CA ARG A 556 -6.49 -24.82 -2.27
C ARG A 556 -5.93 -24.13 -3.52
N GLN A 557 -5.00 -24.73 -4.28
CA GLN A 557 -4.22 -23.95 -5.26
C GLN A 557 -4.60 -24.12 -6.74
N ALA A 558 -5.35 -25.13 -7.17
CA ALA A 558 -5.79 -25.22 -8.57
C ALA A 558 -6.66 -24.00 -8.96
N SER A 559 -6.34 -23.35 -10.09
CA SER A 559 -7.09 -22.20 -10.57
C SER A 559 -8.53 -22.55 -10.89
N SER A 560 -9.46 -21.59 -10.75
CA SER A 560 -10.87 -21.78 -11.10
C SER A 560 -11.04 -22.07 -12.59
N ALA A 561 -10.19 -21.48 -13.45
CA ALA A 561 -10.16 -21.76 -14.88
C ALA A 561 -9.74 -23.21 -15.19
N PHE A 562 -8.66 -23.70 -14.56
CA PHE A 562 -8.23 -25.10 -14.69
C PHE A 562 -9.34 -26.05 -14.18
N THR A 563 -9.87 -25.77 -12.99
CA THR A 563 -10.92 -26.58 -12.35
C THR A 563 -12.20 -26.64 -13.17
N ALA A 564 -12.63 -25.52 -13.77
CA ALA A 564 -13.82 -25.47 -14.63
C ALA A 564 -13.62 -26.19 -15.97
N ARG A 565 -12.39 -26.18 -16.52
CA ARG A 565 -12.07 -26.82 -17.80
C ARG A 565 -11.80 -28.33 -17.68
N TRP A 566 -11.12 -28.74 -16.61
CA TRP A 566 -10.55 -30.09 -16.47
C TRP A 566 -11.07 -30.86 -15.25
N GLY A 567 -11.83 -30.25 -14.35
CA GLY A 567 -12.25 -30.86 -13.10
C GLY A 567 -11.31 -30.56 -11.93
N ALA A 568 -11.76 -30.86 -10.71
CA ALA A 568 -11.00 -30.58 -9.49
C ALA A 568 -9.87 -31.61 -9.26
N ILE A 569 -8.74 -31.16 -8.72
CA ILE A 569 -7.70 -32.05 -8.21
C ILE A 569 -8.17 -32.61 -6.86
N THR A 570 -8.24 -33.93 -6.74
CA THR A 570 -8.81 -34.62 -5.56
C THR A 570 -7.77 -35.35 -4.70
N ASP A 571 -6.58 -35.61 -5.22
CA ASP A 571 -5.50 -36.33 -4.54
C ASP A 571 -4.14 -35.92 -5.13
N SER A 572 -3.11 -35.87 -4.28
CA SER A 572 -1.73 -35.62 -4.65
C SER A 572 -0.78 -36.30 -3.68
N SER A 573 0.32 -36.82 -4.22
CA SER A 573 1.46 -37.27 -3.43
C SER A 573 2.75 -36.88 -4.11
N LYS A 574 3.84 -36.85 -3.35
CA LYS A 574 5.17 -36.40 -3.79
C LYS A 574 6.29 -37.25 -3.21
N ASN A 575 7.43 -37.24 -3.88
CA ASN A 575 8.68 -37.78 -3.39
C ASN A 575 9.85 -36.92 -3.94
N VAL A 576 10.84 -36.60 -3.11
CA VAL A 576 12.00 -35.79 -3.51
C VAL A 576 13.24 -36.68 -3.54
N THR A 577 13.92 -36.70 -4.68
CA THR A 577 15.18 -37.43 -4.88
C THR A 577 16.29 -36.43 -5.15
N VAL A 578 17.26 -36.31 -4.24
CA VAL A 578 18.46 -35.48 -4.47
C VAL A 578 19.48 -36.32 -5.23
N LEU A 579 19.80 -35.93 -6.46
CA LEU A 579 20.76 -36.63 -7.32
C LEU A 579 22.20 -36.26 -6.96
N GLN A 580 22.44 -34.98 -6.65
CA GLN A 580 23.79 -34.42 -6.48
C GLN A 580 23.88 -33.58 -5.20
N ALA A 581 23.82 -34.23 -4.04
CA ALA A 581 23.82 -33.58 -2.72
C ALA A 581 25.03 -32.64 -2.48
N ALA A 582 26.19 -32.92 -3.10
CA ALA A 582 27.38 -32.09 -3.00
C ALA A 582 27.24 -30.72 -3.70
N GLU A 583 26.46 -30.65 -4.79
CA GLU A 583 26.14 -29.37 -5.46
C GLU A 583 25.00 -28.63 -4.76
N LEU A 584 24.06 -29.36 -4.14
CA LEU A 584 22.94 -28.79 -3.39
C LEU A 584 23.36 -28.17 -2.04
N CYS A 585 24.42 -28.70 -1.42
CA CYS A 585 24.82 -28.38 -0.05
C CYS A 585 26.31 -27.98 0.03
N PRO A 586 26.70 -26.76 -0.41
CA PRO A 586 28.10 -26.33 -0.42
C PRO A 586 28.73 -26.35 0.98
N ALA A 587 29.81 -27.13 1.13
CA ALA A 587 30.49 -27.31 2.40
C ALA A 587 30.94 -25.98 3.02
N GLY A 588 30.53 -25.74 4.27
CA GLY A 588 30.78 -24.49 5.01
C GLY A 588 29.58 -23.54 5.09
N THR A 589 28.53 -23.75 4.29
CA THR A 589 27.24 -23.06 4.53
C THR A 589 26.46 -23.80 5.61
N GLY A 590 26.26 -23.15 6.77
CA GLY A 590 25.52 -23.71 7.91
C GLY A 590 24.00 -23.79 7.70
N SER A 591 23.54 -24.07 6.48
CA SER A 591 22.12 -24.08 6.11
C SER A 591 21.46 -25.35 6.65
N ALA A 592 20.55 -25.19 7.61
CA ALA A 592 19.78 -26.28 8.22
C ALA A 592 18.63 -26.79 7.32
N SER A 593 18.87 -26.91 6.00
CA SER A 593 17.89 -27.48 5.08
C SER A 593 17.73 -28.98 5.35
N PRO A 594 16.49 -29.52 5.40
CA PRO A 594 16.26 -30.95 5.60
C PRO A 594 16.85 -31.83 4.48
N LEU A 595 17.09 -31.26 3.29
CA LEU A 595 17.78 -31.94 2.17
C LEU A 595 19.29 -32.06 2.38
N CYS A 596 19.87 -31.29 3.32
CA CYS A 596 21.30 -31.25 3.62
C CYS A 596 21.66 -31.93 4.96
N ALA A 597 20.76 -32.77 5.50
CA ALA A 597 21.02 -33.50 6.74
C ALA A 597 22.25 -34.41 6.58
N ALA A 598 23.32 -34.12 7.33
CA ALA A 598 24.55 -34.88 7.26
C ALA A 598 24.29 -36.37 7.55
N SER A 599 24.73 -37.25 6.64
CA SER A 599 24.60 -38.69 6.84
C SER A 599 25.23 -39.10 8.17
N PRO A 600 24.60 -39.98 8.96
CA PRO A 600 25.15 -40.39 10.26
C PRO A 600 26.53 -41.02 10.06
N LEU A 601 27.53 -40.45 10.74
CA LEU A 601 28.89 -41.00 10.76
C LEU A 601 28.84 -42.47 11.21
N PRO A 602 29.63 -43.37 10.60
CA PRO A 602 29.65 -44.78 10.99
C PRO A 602 30.03 -44.91 12.47
N LEU A 603 29.21 -45.61 13.26
CA LEU A 603 29.45 -45.80 14.69
C LEU A 603 30.81 -46.47 14.92
N VAL A 604 31.75 -45.73 15.50
CA VAL A 604 32.94 -46.30 16.13
C VAL A 604 32.50 -46.97 17.42
N ALA A 605 32.73 -48.28 17.53
CA ALA A 605 32.32 -49.07 18.69
C ALA A 605 33.08 -48.63 19.96
N ALA A 606 32.33 -48.21 20.98
CA ALA A 606 32.88 -47.93 22.31
C ALA A 606 33.11 -49.24 23.12
N PRO A 607 34.16 -49.32 23.95
CA PRO A 607 34.49 -50.51 24.72
C PRO A 607 33.53 -50.75 25.90
N PRO A 608 33.40 -52.00 26.39
CA PRO A 608 32.38 -52.36 27.38
C PRO A 608 32.70 -51.84 28.79
N ALA A 609 31.84 -50.96 29.30
CA ALA A 609 31.93 -50.48 30.68
C ALA A 609 31.39 -51.54 31.68
N THR A 610 32.19 -51.83 32.70
CA THR A 610 31.88 -52.85 33.73
C THR A 610 30.78 -52.41 34.69
N LYS A 611 29.87 -53.34 35.01
CA LYS A 611 28.81 -53.19 36.02
C LYS A 611 29.35 -52.80 37.40
N LYS A 612 28.69 -51.85 38.08
CA LYS A 612 28.59 -51.84 39.56
C LYS A 612 27.17 -51.48 39.99
N SER A 613 26.71 -52.12 41.07
CA SER A 613 25.32 -52.18 41.47
C SER A 613 25.09 -51.48 42.81
N THR A 614 24.18 -50.50 42.82
CA THR A 614 23.49 -49.90 43.97
C THR A 614 22.23 -49.19 43.42
N GLY A 615 20.99 -49.42 43.83
CA GLY A 615 20.47 -50.31 44.86
C GLY A 615 19.83 -49.55 46.03
N LEU A 616 18.61 -49.00 45.85
CA LEU A 616 17.59 -48.58 46.85
C LEU A 616 16.33 -48.06 46.07
N PRO A 617 15.14 -47.90 46.69
CA PRO A 617 13.89 -48.32 46.02
C PRO A 617 12.89 -47.20 45.68
N LEU A 618 12.01 -47.48 44.71
CA LEU A 618 10.77 -46.73 44.47
C LEU A 618 9.58 -47.36 45.24
N PRO A 619 8.65 -46.56 45.78
CA PRO A 619 7.32 -47.02 46.13
C PRO A 619 6.43 -47.11 44.87
N VAL A 620 5.65 -48.18 44.77
CA VAL A 620 4.66 -48.39 43.70
C VAL A 620 3.40 -47.56 44.00
N VAL A 621 2.96 -46.75 43.04
CA VAL A 621 1.61 -46.13 43.06
C VAL A 621 0.80 -46.69 41.90
N ILE A 622 -0.23 -47.48 42.23
CA ILE A 622 -1.24 -47.95 41.29
C ILE A 622 -2.32 -46.87 41.19
N GLY A 623 -2.34 -46.11 40.10
CA GLY A 623 -3.37 -45.10 39.80
C GLY A 623 -4.37 -45.62 38.77
N GLY A 624 -5.55 -46.04 39.21
CA GLY A 624 -6.58 -46.64 38.35
C GLY A 624 -7.32 -45.65 37.43
N ALA A 625 -7.74 -46.13 36.27
CA ALA A 625 -8.49 -45.35 35.28
C ALA A 625 -9.97 -45.14 35.68
N VAL A 626 -10.28 -44.06 36.39
CA VAL A 626 -11.65 -43.57 36.62
C VAL A 626 -11.72 -42.04 36.46
N GLY A 627 -11.60 -41.55 35.22
CA GLY A 627 -11.56 -40.10 34.93
C GLY A 627 -12.61 -39.58 33.93
N GLY A 628 -13.11 -40.41 33.01
CA GLY A 628 -13.96 -39.94 31.90
C GLY A 628 -15.40 -39.55 32.29
N GLY A 629 -16.00 -40.26 33.26
CA GLY A 629 -17.43 -40.08 33.59
C GLY A 629 -17.76 -38.76 34.28
N VAL A 630 -16.87 -38.27 35.16
CA VAL A 630 -17.12 -37.06 35.96
C VAL A 630 -17.10 -35.79 35.09
N VAL A 631 -16.20 -35.74 34.09
CA VAL A 631 -16.11 -34.60 33.16
C VAL A 631 -17.36 -34.51 32.28
N LEU A 632 -17.84 -35.64 31.75
CA LEU A 632 -19.07 -35.70 30.96
C LEU A 632 -20.31 -35.31 31.77
N ALA A 633 -20.41 -35.75 33.03
CA ALA A 633 -21.50 -35.37 33.92
C ALA A 633 -21.50 -33.85 34.24
N LEU A 634 -20.33 -33.25 34.46
CA LEU A 634 -20.20 -31.81 34.68
C LEU A 634 -20.61 -30.99 33.45
N VAL A 635 -20.15 -31.37 32.25
CA VAL A 635 -20.52 -30.70 30.99
C VAL A 635 -22.04 -30.79 30.75
N ALA A 636 -22.65 -31.97 30.93
CA ALA A 636 -24.10 -32.13 30.79
C ALA A 636 -24.88 -31.28 31.82
N THR A 637 -24.39 -31.18 33.06
CA THR A 637 -25.03 -30.37 34.12
C THR A 637 -24.97 -28.87 33.79
N LEU A 638 -23.82 -28.38 33.29
CA LEU A 638 -23.66 -26.99 32.88
C LEU A 638 -24.56 -26.61 31.68
N ILE A 639 -24.70 -27.51 30.69
CA ILE A 639 -25.64 -27.34 29.57
C ILE A 639 -27.10 -27.32 30.08
N GLY A 640 -27.45 -28.20 31.03
CA GLY A 640 -28.78 -28.22 31.65
C GLY A 640 -29.10 -26.92 32.40
N LEU A 641 -28.15 -26.37 33.15
CA LEU A 641 -28.30 -25.09 33.85
C LEU A 641 -28.43 -23.90 32.87
N TYR A 642 -27.68 -23.90 31.76
CA TYR A 642 -27.79 -22.88 30.71
C TYR A 642 -29.17 -22.89 30.00
N ILE A 643 -29.73 -24.08 29.75
CA ILE A 643 -31.07 -24.21 29.16
C ILE A 643 -32.17 -23.84 30.18
N SER A 644 -31.96 -24.14 31.46
CA SER A 644 -32.89 -23.81 32.55
C SER A 644 -32.98 -22.29 32.80
N SER A 645 -31.86 -21.57 32.76
CA SER A 645 -31.83 -20.12 33.02
C SER A 645 -32.60 -19.32 31.96
N ARG A 646 -32.51 -19.69 30.67
CA ARG A 646 -33.29 -19.05 29.59
C ARG A 646 -34.80 -19.25 29.71
N LYS A 647 -35.29 -20.25 30.45
CA LYS A 647 -36.74 -20.52 30.59
C LYS A 647 -37.44 -19.73 31.70
N ARG A 648 -36.74 -18.92 32.49
CA ARG A 648 -37.32 -18.14 33.61
C ARG A 648 -37.51 -16.65 33.34
N ALA A 649 -37.38 -16.20 32.09
CA ALA A 649 -37.49 -14.79 31.69
C ALA A 649 -38.87 -14.39 31.11
N LEU A 650 -39.93 -15.18 31.35
CA LEU A 650 -41.31 -14.84 30.99
C LEU A 650 -42.26 -15.11 32.18
N VAL A 651 -42.38 -14.12 33.06
CA VAL A 651 -43.45 -14.06 34.07
C VAL A 651 -44.32 -12.85 33.74
N VAL A 652 -45.55 -13.14 33.34
CA VAL A 652 -46.60 -12.15 33.05
C VAL A 652 -47.07 -11.53 34.37
N LEU A 653 -47.14 -10.21 34.44
CA LEU A 653 -47.83 -9.47 35.52
C LEU A 653 -49.13 -8.84 34.99
N PRO A 654 -50.20 -8.78 35.81
CA PRO A 654 -51.55 -8.52 35.32
C PRO A 654 -51.91 -7.04 35.23
N THR A 655 -52.76 -6.72 34.25
CA THR A 655 -53.46 -5.43 34.12
C THR A 655 -54.46 -5.17 35.26
N PRO A 656 -54.46 -3.97 35.87
CA PRO A 656 -55.57 -3.46 36.65
C PRO A 656 -56.53 -2.56 35.84
N ALA A 657 -57.76 -2.44 36.35
CA ALA A 657 -58.96 -1.92 35.70
C ALA A 657 -58.96 -0.45 35.23
N ARG A 658 -59.90 -0.16 34.32
CA ARG A 658 -60.18 1.16 33.73
C ARG A 658 -61.36 1.86 34.43
N VAL A 659 -61.06 2.84 35.29
CA VAL A 659 -61.98 3.86 35.86
C VAL A 659 -61.12 5.12 36.04
N GLY A 660 -61.51 6.37 35.79
CA GLY A 660 -62.75 6.99 35.30
C GLY A 660 -62.57 8.53 35.35
N ARG A 661 -63.30 9.27 34.50
CA ARG A 661 -63.44 10.76 34.43
C ARG A 661 -62.82 11.65 35.55
N GLY A 662 -62.17 12.74 35.13
CA GLY A 662 -62.02 13.95 35.98
C GLY A 662 -61.19 15.08 35.35
N SER A 663 -61.82 16.19 34.97
CA SER A 663 -61.14 17.42 34.52
C SER A 663 -61.09 18.45 35.65
N GLN A 664 -59.94 19.10 35.93
CA GLN A 664 -59.90 20.39 36.64
C GLN A 664 -58.59 21.21 36.48
N VAL A 665 -58.64 22.23 35.62
CA VAL A 665 -58.35 23.66 35.86
C VAL A 665 -57.42 24.08 37.05
N ILE A 666 -56.22 24.64 36.72
CA ILE A 666 -55.57 25.93 37.20
C ILE A 666 -55.36 26.12 38.75
N PRO A 667 -54.19 26.60 39.29
CA PRO A 667 -53.52 27.85 38.89
C PRO A 667 -51.98 27.96 38.88
N VAL A 668 -51.53 29.11 38.36
CA VAL A 668 -50.17 29.69 38.31
C VAL A 668 -49.82 30.48 39.58
N ARG A 669 -48.58 30.35 40.10
CA ARG A 669 -47.76 31.34 40.86
C ARG A 669 -46.47 30.65 41.37
N GLN A 670 -45.31 31.29 41.61
CA GLN A 670 -44.84 32.68 41.44
C GLN A 670 -43.28 32.69 41.43
N SER A 671 -42.64 33.72 40.86
CA SER A 671 -41.17 33.95 40.95
C SER A 671 -40.73 34.41 42.35
N PRO A 672 -39.40 34.50 42.61
CA PRO A 672 -38.79 35.85 42.58
C PRO A 672 -37.45 35.93 41.80
N ALA A 673 -36.88 37.14 41.74
CA ALA A 673 -35.85 37.56 40.77
C ALA A 673 -34.66 38.33 41.44
N LEU A 674 -33.95 39.17 40.65
CA LEU A 674 -32.83 40.11 40.98
C LEU A 674 -31.43 39.47 40.83
N THR A 675 -30.34 40.11 40.34
CA THR A 675 -30.04 41.48 39.80
C THR A 675 -28.67 41.41 39.05
N SER A 676 -28.08 42.38 38.32
CA SER A 676 -28.42 43.75 37.83
C SER A 676 -27.34 44.21 36.81
N SER A 677 -27.66 45.08 35.83
CA SER A 677 -26.68 46.01 35.18
C SER A 677 -27.34 47.18 34.43
N PRO A 678 -26.65 48.32 34.19
CA PRO A 678 -27.26 49.66 34.01
C PRO A 678 -27.17 50.24 32.56
N PRO A 679 -27.71 51.47 32.30
CA PRO A 679 -28.11 51.91 30.95
C PRO A 679 -27.30 53.17 30.43
N PRO A 680 -27.77 54.11 29.55
CA PRO A 680 -27.02 54.48 28.32
C PRO A 680 -26.79 56.02 28.13
N ARG A 681 -26.24 56.45 26.95
CA ARG A 681 -26.40 57.75 26.19
C ARG A 681 -25.08 58.17 25.43
N PRO A 682 -25.02 59.24 24.57
CA PRO A 682 -25.68 59.36 23.24
C PRO A 682 -24.87 60.12 22.13
N GLY A 683 -25.43 60.22 20.90
CA GLY A 683 -25.20 61.37 19.97
C GLY A 683 -24.14 61.23 18.85
N VAL A 684 -24.10 62.06 17.78
CA VAL A 684 -24.99 63.11 17.21
C VAL A 684 -24.60 63.36 15.72
N GLY A 685 -25.59 63.69 14.85
CA GLY A 685 -25.42 64.42 13.54
C GLY A 685 -24.84 63.60 12.37
N GLY A 686 -25.07 63.89 11.08
CA GLY A 686 -25.81 64.92 10.31
C GLY A 686 -25.15 64.95 8.90
N GLY A 687 -25.72 65.25 7.73
CA GLY A 687 -27.01 65.75 7.26
C GLY A 687 -26.78 66.33 5.84
N GLY A 688 -27.75 66.25 4.92
CA GLY A 688 -27.88 67.20 3.80
C GLY A 688 -27.31 66.88 2.39
N HIS A 689 -28.26 66.85 1.44
CA HIS A 689 -28.23 67.51 0.10
C HIS A 689 -27.93 66.73 -1.21
N LEU A 690 -28.82 67.03 -2.17
CA LEU A 690 -28.92 66.74 -3.61
C LEU A 690 -28.12 67.82 -4.42
N PRO A 691 -28.06 67.86 -5.79
CA PRO A 691 -28.94 67.19 -6.76
C PRO A 691 -28.33 66.64 -8.08
N SER A 692 -29.25 66.10 -8.89
CA SER A 692 -29.18 65.54 -10.24
C SER A 692 -28.52 66.39 -11.34
N THR A 693 -28.16 65.74 -12.47
CA THR A 693 -28.26 66.16 -13.91
C THR A 693 -27.47 65.14 -14.78
N LEU A 694 -27.70 64.83 -16.07
CA LEU A 694 -28.78 65.08 -17.05
C LEU A 694 -28.63 64.14 -18.30
N PHE A 695 -29.58 64.21 -19.25
CA PHE A 695 -29.56 63.81 -20.68
C PHE A 695 -29.63 62.32 -21.15
N ARG A 696 -30.84 61.95 -21.61
CA ARG A 696 -31.17 61.19 -22.85
C ARG A 696 -31.35 62.20 -24.02
N PRO A 697 -31.44 61.88 -25.34
CA PRO A 697 -32.12 60.71 -25.96
C PRO A 697 -31.41 60.07 -27.21
N GLY A 698 -32.10 59.15 -27.93
CA GLY A 698 -31.65 58.42 -29.15
C GLY A 698 -31.94 59.16 -30.48
N PRO A 699 -32.46 58.55 -31.59
CA PRO A 699 -33.02 57.18 -31.76
C PRO A 699 -32.68 56.48 -33.13
N GLU A 700 -33.61 55.68 -33.68
CA GLU A 700 -33.67 54.95 -34.99
C GLU A 700 -32.96 53.57 -35.09
N GLY A 701 -33.55 52.51 -35.69
CA GLY A 701 -34.93 52.30 -36.15
C GLY A 701 -35.18 50.94 -36.87
N THR A 702 -36.39 50.36 -36.70
CA THR A 702 -37.07 49.28 -37.49
C THR A 702 -36.38 47.92 -37.76
N GLY A 703 -37.04 46.75 -37.70
CA GLY A 703 -38.43 46.40 -37.35
C GLY A 703 -38.83 44.95 -37.74
N LEU A 704 -40.13 44.63 -37.58
CA LEU A 704 -40.92 43.48 -38.11
C LEU A 704 -41.12 42.16 -37.30
N TYR A 705 -42.39 41.74 -37.30
CA TYR A 705 -43.04 40.47 -36.82
C TYR A 705 -42.89 40.09 -35.33
N GLY A 706 -43.92 39.56 -34.66
CA GLY A 706 -45.32 39.33 -35.05
C GLY A 706 -46.12 38.77 -33.86
N THR A 707 -47.38 39.16 -33.69
CA THR A 707 -48.20 38.84 -32.51
C THR A 707 -48.96 37.51 -32.64
N ASP A 708 -49.02 36.72 -31.56
CA ASP A 708 -50.32 36.23 -31.07
C ASP A 708 -50.30 36.00 -29.55
N THR A 709 -51.48 35.93 -28.94
CA THR A 709 -51.72 36.02 -27.49
C THR A 709 -52.81 35.04 -27.07
N THR A 710 -52.58 34.26 -26.01
CA THR A 710 -53.71 33.73 -25.22
C THR A 710 -53.37 33.52 -23.76
N GLN A 711 -54.28 33.97 -22.92
CA GLN A 711 -54.17 34.21 -21.48
C GLN A 711 -54.09 32.97 -20.58
N GLN A 712 -53.85 33.26 -19.29
CA GLN A 712 -54.49 32.68 -18.09
C GLN A 712 -53.72 31.56 -17.32
N PRO A 713 -54.02 31.34 -16.00
CA PRO A 713 -53.24 32.02 -14.96
C PRO A 713 -52.61 31.07 -13.93
N GLY A 714 -51.73 31.61 -13.06
CA GLY A 714 -51.00 30.82 -12.06
C GLY A 714 -51.78 30.50 -10.77
N LEU A 715 -51.34 29.46 -10.06
CA LEU A 715 -51.68 29.19 -8.66
C LEU A 715 -50.48 28.63 -7.89
N ARG A 716 -50.38 29.01 -6.61
CA ARG A 716 -49.42 28.45 -5.64
C ARG A 716 -49.82 27.02 -5.26
N TYR A 717 -48.85 26.14 -5.02
CA TYR A 717 -49.04 24.98 -4.16
C TYR A 717 -47.90 24.82 -3.14
N GLN A 718 -48.27 24.73 -1.86
CA GLN A 718 -47.41 24.22 -0.80
C GLN A 718 -47.41 22.69 -0.86
N TYR A 719 -46.30 22.04 -0.51
CA TYR A 719 -46.26 20.58 -0.33
C TYR A 719 -46.09 20.22 1.15
N GLN A 720 -47.06 19.49 1.70
CA GLN A 720 -46.96 18.88 3.03
C GLN A 720 -46.14 17.59 2.96
N GLN A 721 -45.23 17.40 3.90
CA GLN A 721 -44.57 16.11 4.13
C GLN A 721 -45.57 15.11 4.74
N ARG A 722 -45.78 13.97 4.06
CA ARG A 722 -46.46 12.80 4.65
C ARG A 722 -45.42 11.81 5.17
N ARG A 723 -45.32 11.65 6.49
CA ARG A 723 -44.72 10.45 7.08
C ARG A 723 -45.64 9.25 6.79
N ARG A 724 -45.08 8.14 6.31
CA ARG A 724 -45.70 6.82 6.48
C ARG A 724 -45.02 6.11 7.64
N SER A 725 -45.81 5.75 8.64
CA SER A 725 -45.55 4.62 9.52
C SER A 725 -46.15 3.38 8.84
N GLU A 726 -45.38 2.33 8.68
CA GLU A 726 -45.89 0.99 8.38
C GLU A 726 -45.45 0.06 9.51
N ASP A 727 -46.42 -0.68 10.05
CA ASP A 727 -46.24 -1.59 11.18
C ASP A 727 -46.99 -2.90 10.87
N SER A 728 -46.27 -4.01 11.03
CA SER A 728 -46.69 -5.39 11.26
C SER A 728 -48.05 -5.90 10.74
N SER A 729 -48.01 -6.89 9.83
CA SER A 729 -48.62 -8.23 10.05
C SER A 729 -48.50 -9.16 8.83
N TYR A 730 -48.00 -10.40 9.03
CA TYR A 730 -48.81 -11.64 8.96
C TYR A 730 -47.93 -12.90 9.14
N THR A 731 -48.45 -13.84 9.96
CA THR A 731 -48.10 -15.29 10.10
C THR A 731 -46.64 -15.71 10.24
#